data_AF-A0A956DV63-F1
#
_entry.id   AF-A0A956DV63-F1
#
_cell.length_a   1.000
_cell.length_b   1.000
_cell.length_c   1.000
_cell.angle_alpha   90.00
_cell.angle_beta   90.00
_cell.angle_gamma   90.00
#
_symmetry.space_group_name_H-M   'P 1'
#
loop_
_entity.id
_entity.type
_entity.pdbx_description
1 polymer ?
#
loop_
_entity_poly.entity_id
_entity_poly.type
_entity_poly.pdbx_seq_one_letter_code
_entity_poly.pdbx_strand_id
1 'polypeptide(L)'
;MLCRTHLIGLIALSSLLACSRRPPPPPPPPAPAAPKAEIKQGEQHFANLAQITYGGENAEAYWSFDGTKLVFQSRPAGQSCDQIFSLTLGDEGSLRRISTGLGATTCSYFLPGDQEIIYASTHLGGAGCPPRPDHSQGYVWPLYASYDIFKTSAAGGPPVPLTNTPGYDAEATVCPVDGSILFTSVRDGDLELYRMDKDGQNVVRLTSTPGYDGGGFFNRDCTKIVWRASRPTGDALADYQRLLAQGLVRPTKLELYVANADGSDAQQVTYLDAASFAPYWFPNRNRIIFSSNYGDPQGREFELWAIDADGTDLERITFSPGFDGFPMFSPDGSRLAFSSNRATAEGAHDTNVFVVGWLDGILEGQAPADRVMRDVSWLADPQRGGRGTGTAGLAEARDWLGTRFAEIGLAPAGSQGFLQPFEVTTKVTSGPATSLTLGGEKVPLTPLSGSVSGEASGRLVFAGYGIVDEKSGIDDYRGVDAKNKIVVVRRFVPKTVTGEDARRLGDLYYKGFVARRQGAAGLIVVDAPEPSAKGDALPDEAPFPPLLADGLGDSGLPAAIISRAAGTPLIERLLRRSRVQGTLKIDLVPEKATASNVVGRLAATGPSDGGVIVVGAHYDHLGLGGPSSLAPGIQAPHLGADDT
;
A
#
# COMPACT_ATOMS: atom_id res chain seq x y z
N MET A 1 42.67 39.78 -64.69
CA MET A 1 43.38 40.93 -65.32
C MET A 1 42.47 42.16 -65.21
N LEU A 2 42.94 43.21 -64.51
CA LEU A 2 42.48 44.63 -64.46
C LEU A 2 40.98 44.90 -64.14
N CYS A 3 40.53 45.55 -63.06
CA CYS A 3 40.94 46.75 -62.29
C CYS A 3 40.92 48.08 -63.09
N ARG A 4 39.91 48.94 -62.83
CA ARG A 4 39.99 50.41 -62.56
C ARG A 4 38.58 51.05 -62.59
N THR A 5 37.99 51.56 -61.50
CA THR A 5 38.12 52.87 -60.80
C THR A 5 37.87 54.16 -61.60
N HIS A 6 36.86 54.91 -61.12
CA HIS A 6 36.73 56.37 -60.86
C HIS A 6 35.48 57.02 -61.49
N LEU A 7 34.48 57.51 -60.75
CA LEU A 7 34.37 58.63 -59.77
C LEU A 7 33.87 59.94 -60.44
N ILE A 8 32.93 60.59 -59.76
CA ILE A 8 32.53 62.02 -59.75
C ILE A 8 31.22 62.37 -60.48
N GLY A 9 30.30 63.00 -59.71
CA GLY A 9 29.43 64.06 -60.25
C GLY A 9 27.98 64.08 -59.75
N LEU A 10 27.75 64.59 -58.54
CA LEU A 10 26.43 65.02 -58.06
C LEU A 10 25.84 66.12 -58.97
N ILE A 11 24.62 65.92 -59.48
CA ILE A 11 23.67 67.02 -59.76
C ILE A 11 22.30 66.55 -59.26
N ALA A 12 21.81 67.22 -58.22
CA ALA A 12 20.45 67.07 -57.71
C ALA A 12 19.48 67.78 -58.66
N LEU A 13 18.55 67.03 -59.25
CA LEU A 13 17.35 67.55 -59.89
C LEU A 13 16.13 66.90 -59.23
N SER A 14 15.41 67.71 -58.47
CA SER A 14 14.15 67.38 -57.80
C SER A 14 13.03 67.23 -58.83
N SER A 15 12.76 66.00 -59.25
CA SER A 15 11.56 65.62 -60.00
C SER A 15 10.59 64.87 -59.08
N LEU A 16 9.43 65.48 -58.83
CA LEU A 16 8.26 64.86 -58.21
C LEU A 16 7.81 63.64 -59.05
N LEU A 17 8.19 62.43 -58.61
CA LEU A 17 7.50 61.20 -59.02
C LEU A 17 6.50 60.82 -57.93
N ALA A 18 5.23 60.80 -58.30
CA ALA A 18 4.17 60.19 -57.51
C ALA A 18 4.42 58.66 -57.43
N CYS A 19 5.01 58.21 -56.33
CA CYS A 19 5.04 56.80 -55.97
C CYS A 19 3.63 56.36 -55.57
N SER A 20 2.94 55.64 -56.46
CA SER A 20 1.82 54.80 -56.07
C SER A 20 2.32 53.75 -55.07
N ARG A 21 2.13 54.01 -53.78
CA ARG A 21 2.41 53.06 -52.70
C ARG A 21 1.56 51.81 -52.94
N ARG A 22 2.18 50.67 -53.27
CA ARG A 22 1.53 49.38 -53.09
C ARG A 22 1.12 49.28 -51.61
N PRO A 23 -0.12 48.88 -51.28
CA PRO A 23 -0.49 48.62 -49.91
C PRO A 23 0.48 47.57 -49.32
N PRO A 24 0.86 47.70 -48.04
CA PRO A 24 1.66 46.67 -47.38
C PRO A 24 0.96 45.31 -47.55
N PRO A 25 1.72 44.21 -47.72
CA PRO A 25 1.11 42.89 -47.72
C PRO A 25 0.27 42.74 -46.45
N PRO A 26 -0.90 42.08 -46.52
CA PRO A 26 -1.71 41.84 -45.34
C PRO A 26 -0.82 41.17 -44.28
N PRO A 27 -0.99 41.51 -42.99
CA PRO A 27 -0.27 40.82 -41.93
C PRO A 27 -0.47 39.31 -42.12
N PRO A 28 0.57 38.49 -41.86
CA PRO A 28 0.40 37.04 -41.92
C PRO A 28 -0.81 36.67 -41.06
N PRO A 29 -1.60 35.67 -41.48
CA PRO A 29 -2.72 35.20 -40.68
C PRO A 29 -2.22 34.96 -39.24
N PRO A 30 -3.00 35.32 -38.21
CA PRO A 30 -2.61 35.07 -36.84
C PRO A 30 -2.19 33.60 -36.71
N ALA A 31 -1.07 33.36 -36.03
CA ALA A 31 -0.61 32.00 -35.78
C ALA A 31 -1.79 31.18 -35.23
N PRO A 32 -1.98 29.94 -35.72
CA PRO A 32 -3.06 29.10 -35.22
C PRO A 32 -2.98 29.05 -33.69
N ALA A 33 -4.12 29.26 -33.03
CA ALA A 33 -4.20 29.18 -31.58
C ALA A 33 -3.70 27.80 -31.13
N ALA A 34 -2.95 27.76 -30.03
CA ALA A 34 -2.48 26.53 -29.45
C ALA A 34 -3.68 25.58 -29.20
N PRO A 35 -3.56 24.28 -29.55
CA PRO A 35 -4.63 23.34 -29.29
C PRO A 35 -4.86 23.22 -27.79
N LYS A 36 -6.12 23.03 -27.39
CA LYS A 36 -6.44 22.75 -25.99
C LYS A 36 -5.83 21.39 -25.62
N ALA A 37 -5.22 21.32 -24.44
CA ALA A 37 -4.72 20.05 -23.91
C ALA A 37 -5.88 19.07 -23.69
N GLU A 38 -5.71 17.83 -24.14
CA GLU A 38 -6.72 16.79 -24.07
C GLU A 38 -6.09 15.45 -23.69
N ILE A 39 -6.86 14.63 -22.98
CA ILE A 39 -6.55 13.21 -22.72
C ILE A 39 -6.82 12.45 -24.02
N LYS A 40 -5.83 11.70 -24.51
CA LYS A 40 -5.94 10.96 -25.76
C LYS A 40 -6.59 9.60 -25.55
N GLN A 41 -7.22 9.09 -26.62
CA GLN A 41 -7.74 7.72 -26.62
C GLN A 41 -6.60 6.73 -26.32
N GLY A 42 -6.80 5.86 -25.32
CA GLY A 42 -5.77 4.94 -24.84
C GLY A 42 -5.09 5.36 -23.54
N GLU A 43 -5.14 6.64 -23.16
CA GLU A 43 -4.61 7.16 -21.88
C GLU A 43 -5.55 6.81 -20.70
N GLN A 44 -5.75 5.52 -20.44
CA GLN A 44 -6.78 5.00 -19.53
C GLN A 44 -6.54 5.38 -18.05
N HIS A 45 -5.31 5.72 -17.71
CA HIS A 45 -4.93 6.14 -16.36
C HIS A 45 -5.15 7.62 -16.08
N PHE A 46 -5.47 8.43 -17.09
CA PHE A 46 -5.54 9.88 -16.93
C PHE A 46 -6.99 10.34 -16.66
N ALA A 47 -7.14 11.20 -15.67
CA ALA A 47 -8.34 11.98 -15.40
C ALA A 47 -7.98 13.44 -15.12
N ASN A 48 -8.93 14.36 -15.28
CA ASN A 48 -8.81 15.75 -14.83
C ASN A 48 -7.51 16.46 -15.26
N LEU A 49 -7.10 16.29 -16.53
CA LEU A 49 -5.89 16.91 -17.08
C LEU A 49 -5.92 18.43 -16.93
N ALA A 50 -4.88 18.97 -16.31
CA ALA A 50 -4.65 20.40 -16.12
C ALA A 50 -3.27 20.79 -16.66
N GLN A 51 -3.22 21.85 -17.46
CA GLN A 51 -1.96 22.47 -17.87
C GLN A 51 -1.51 23.47 -16.80
N ILE A 52 -0.25 23.37 -16.39
CA ILE A 52 0.32 24.16 -15.29
C ILE A 52 1.17 25.32 -15.81
N THR A 53 1.94 25.10 -16.87
CA THR A 53 2.80 26.13 -17.47
C THR A 53 2.40 26.43 -18.90
N TYR A 54 2.79 27.61 -19.39
CA TYR A 54 2.43 28.09 -20.72
C TYR A 54 3.62 28.76 -21.40
N GLY A 55 4.03 28.20 -22.55
CA GLY A 55 5.08 28.73 -23.42
C GLY A 55 6.51 28.49 -22.91
N GLY A 56 7.48 28.50 -23.84
CA GLY A 56 8.88 28.23 -23.54
C GLY A 56 9.16 26.75 -23.27
N GLU A 57 10.25 26.46 -22.57
CA GLU A 57 10.59 25.10 -22.15
C GLU A 57 10.35 24.94 -20.65
N ASN A 58 9.51 23.99 -20.25
CA ASN A 58 9.21 23.70 -18.86
C ASN A 58 9.24 22.18 -18.67
N ALA A 59 10.09 21.71 -17.76
CA ALA A 59 10.38 20.30 -17.59
C ALA A 59 10.65 19.96 -16.12
N GLU A 60 10.72 18.65 -15.83
CA GLU A 60 11.21 18.13 -14.56
C GLU A 60 10.47 18.73 -13.35
N ALA A 61 9.17 18.48 -13.24
CA ALA A 61 8.35 18.99 -12.15
C ALA A 61 8.25 18.00 -10.99
N TYR A 62 8.74 18.41 -9.83
CA TYR A 62 8.83 17.58 -8.63
C TYR A 62 7.89 18.09 -7.54
N TRP A 63 7.20 17.17 -6.89
CA TRP A 63 6.23 17.47 -5.83
C TRP A 63 6.90 17.83 -4.51
N SER A 64 6.29 18.76 -3.77
CA SER A 64 6.47 18.85 -2.33
C SER A 64 5.94 17.60 -1.63
N PHE A 65 6.45 17.30 -0.44
CA PHE A 65 6.05 16.13 0.36
C PHE A 65 4.60 16.20 0.84
N ASP A 66 4.06 17.40 1.04
CA ASP A 66 2.63 17.60 1.30
C ASP A 66 1.74 17.51 0.04
N GLY A 67 2.34 17.40 -1.15
CA GLY A 67 1.63 17.31 -2.44
C GLY A 67 0.94 18.61 -2.89
N THR A 68 1.25 19.77 -2.30
CA THR A 68 0.57 21.04 -2.64
C THR A 68 1.34 21.90 -3.64
N LYS A 69 2.65 21.68 -3.79
CA LYS A 69 3.54 22.50 -4.63
C LYS A 69 4.31 21.67 -5.64
N LEU A 70 4.75 22.36 -6.69
CA LEU A 70 5.74 21.87 -7.63
C LEU A 70 6.99 22.75 -7.57
N VAL A 71 8.15 22.14 -7.76
CA VAL A 71 9.40 22.80 -8.12
C VAL A 71 9.86 22.22 -9.46
N PHE A 72 10.21 23.08 -10.41
CA PHE A 72 10.44 22.65 -11.78
C PHE A 72 11.43 23.54 -12.52
N GLN A 73 11.99 23.01 -13.60
CA GLN A 73 12.84 23.75 -14.51
C GLN A 73 11.99 24.51 -15.54
N SER A 74 12.32 25.79 -15.76
CA SER A 74 11.69 26.60 -16.79
C SER A 74 12.69 27.53 -17.49
N ARG A 75 12.58 27.61 -18.80
CA ARG A 75 13.18 28.61 -19.68
C ARG A 75 12.08 29.35 -20.45
N PRO A 76 11.62 30.49 -19.91
CA PRO A 76 10.67 31.34 -20.61
C PRO A 76 11.20 31.81 -21.97
N ALA A 77 10.30 32.11 -22.90
CA ALA A 77 10.66 32.59 -24.23
C ALA A 77 11.63 33.80 -24.18
N GLY A 78 12.71 33.73 -24.96
CA GLY A 78 13.74 34.77 -25.01
C GLY A 78 14.81 34.68 -23.92
N GLN A 79 14.69 33.77 -22.95
CA GLN A 79 15.76 33.48 -21.99
C GLN A 79 16.74 32.46 -22.56
N SER A 80 18.02 32.61 -22.24
CA SER A 80 19.08 31.71 -22.73
C SER A 80 19.29 30.48 -21.83
N CYS A 81 18.90 30.56 -20.55
CA CYS A 81 19.14 29.54 -19.53
C CYS A 81 17.85 29.06 -18.90
N ASP A 82 17.80 27.77 -18.63
CA ASP A 82 16.88 27.16 -17.69
C ASP A 82 17.13 27.66 -16.27
N GLN A 83 16.05 27.92 -15.53
CA GLN A 83 16.02 28.38 -14.15
C GLN A 83 15.03 27.53 -13.34
N ILE A 84 15.19 27.48 -12.01
CA ILE A 84 14.29 26.73 -11.13
C ILE A 84 13.17 27.65 -10.63
N PHE A 85 11.93 27.20 -10.78
CA PHE A 85 10.73 27.87 -10.30
C PHE A 85 9.96 26.98 -9.34
N SER A 86 9.15 27.59 -8.49
CA SER A 86 8.18 26.90 -7.65
C SER A 86 6.80 27.54 -7.78
N LEU A 87 5.78 26.70 -7.68
CA LEU A 87 4.37 27.07 -7.79
C LEU A 87 3.54 26.25 -6.79
N THR A 88 2.55 26.88 -6.17
CA THR A 88 1.48 26.21 -5.41
C THR A 88 0.33 25.91 -6.35
N LEU A 89 -0.13 24.66 -6.38
CA LEU A 89 -1.22 24.28 -7.28
C LEU A 89 -2.53 25.00 -6.92
N GLY A 90 -3.21 25.52 -7.94
CA GLY A 90 -4.43 26.31 -7.78
C GLY A 90 -4.21 27.79 -7.46
N ASP A 91 -2.95 28.23 -7.28
CA ASP A 91 -2.58 29.63 -7.08
C ASP A 91 -1.48 30.04 -8.08
N GLU A 92 -1.88 30.40 -9.30
CA GLU A 92 -0.96 30.86 -10.36
C GLU A 92 -0.12 32.08 -9.93
N GLY A 93 -0.66 32.91 -9.04
CA GLY A 93 0.04 34.08 -8.48
C GLY A 93 1.24 33.71 -7.60
N SER A 94 1.35 32.45 -7.18
CA SER A 94 2.45 31.96 -6.35
C SER A 94 3.72 31.59 -7.15
N LEU A 95 3.66 31.60 -8.49
CA LEU A 95 4.81 31.27 -9.33
C LEU A 95 5.99 32.19 -9.04
N ARG A 96 7.13 31.62 -8.65
CA ARG A 96 8.35 32.38 -8.38
C ARG A 96 9.61 31.63 -8.77
N ARG A 97 10.63 32.38 -9.17
CA ARG A 97 11.98 31.84 -9.37
C ARG A 97 12.64 31.56 -8.02
N ILE A 98 13.20 30.37 -7.88
CA ILE A 98 13.95 29.89 -6.71
C ILE A 98 15.45 30.01 -6.93
N SER A 99 15.91 29.78 -8.15
CA SER A 99 17.32 29.94 -8.51
C SER A 99 17.74 31.41 -8.60
N THR A 100 19.05 31.62 -8.66
CA THR A 100 19.70 32.95 -8.63
C THR A 100 19.39 33.81 -9.87
N GLY A 101 18.95 33.22 -10.98
CA GLY A 101 18.87 33.88 -12.28
C GLY A 101 20.20 33.87 -13.04
N LEU A 102 21.24 33.24 -12.49
CA LEU A 102 22.58 33.19 -13.06
C LEU A 102 22.94 31.74 -13.41
N GLY A 103 23.74 31.56 -14.46
CA GLY A 103 24.14 30.23 -14.94
C GLY A 103 22.94 29.40 -15.39
N ALA A 104 23.21 28.18 -15.86
CA ALA A 104 22.16 27.19 -16.11
C ALA A 104 21.81 26.47 -14.79
N THR A 105 20.59 25.95 -14.69
CA THR A 105 20.14 25.10 -13.59
C THR A 105 19.44 23.85 -14.10
N THR A 106 19.44 22.78 -13.29
CA THR A 106 18.72 21.53 -13.61
C THR A 106 18.32 20.77 -12.34
N CYS A 107 17.38 19.83 -12.47
CA CYS A 107 17.05 18.79 -11.49
C CYS A 107 16.86 19.31 -10.06
N SER A 108 15.73 19.96 -9.81
CA SER A 108 15.37 20.45 -8.46
C SER A 108 14.62 19.41 -7.63
N TYR A 109 14.67 19.46 -6.31
CA TYR A 109 13.85 18.59 -5.45
C TYR A 109 13.61 19.24 -4.09
N PHE A 110 12.47 18.96 -3.45
CA PHE A 110 12.22 19.39 -2.06
C PHE A 110 12.96 18.50 -1.06
N LEU A 111 13.40 19.05 0.07
CA LEU A 111 13.83 18.24 1.21
C LEU A 111 12.63 17.94 2.14
N PRO A 112 12.66 16.84 2.92
CA PRO A 112 11.58 16.50 3.85
C PRO A 112 11.20 17.68 4.74
N GLY A 113 9.89 17.99 4.78
CA GLY A 113 9.34 19.15 5.49
C GLY A 113 9.10 20.40 4.64
N ASP A 114 9.42 20.36 3.35
CA ASP A 114 9.04 21.36 2.33
C ASP A 114 9.58 22.79 2.57
N GLN A 115 10.56 22.94 3.46
CA GLN A 115 11.17 24.24 3.79
C GLN A 115 12.44 24.55 2.97
N GLU A 116 13.06 23.53 2.38
CA GLU A 116 14.31 23.63 1.64
C GLU A 116 14.17 22.92 0.29
N ILE A 117 14.90 23.42 -0.71
CA ILE A 117 14.96 22.88 -2.08
C ILE A 117 16.42 22.69 -2.44
N ILE A 118 16.74 21.58 -3.09
CA ILE A 118 18.01 21.37 -3.78
C ILE A 118 17.87 21.57 -5.28
N TYR A 119 18.94 21.97 -5.95
CA TYR A 119 19.04 22.02 -7.42
C TYR A 119 20.50 22.09 -7.86
N ALA A 120 20.81 21.66 -9.08
CA ALA A 120 22.14 21.82 -9.66
C ALA A 120 22.27 23.14 -10.44
N SER A 121 23.43 23.80 -10.38
CA SER A 121 23.64 25.07 -11.08
C SER A 121 25.09 25.32 -11.50
N THR A 122 25.27 26.08 -12.58
CA THR A 122 26.60 26.52 -13.06
C THR A 122 27.01 27.92 -12.62
N HIS A 123 26.23 28.59 -11.76
CA HIS A 123 26.40 30.01 -11.48
C HIS A 123 27.76 30.39 -10.85
N LEU A 124 28.45 29.45 -10.19
CA LEU A 124 29.81 29.66 -9.68
C LEU A 124 30.88 29.63 -10.78
N GLY A 125 30.61 28.94 -11.90
CA GLY A 125 31.47 28.96 -13.09
C GLY A 125 31.27 30.18 -13.98
N GLY A 126 30.16 30.90 -13.81
CA GLY A 126 29.87 32.14 -14.53
C GLY A 126 28.40 32.53 -14.51
N ALA A 127 28.13 33.83 -14.70
CA ALA A 127 26.77 34.37 -14.70
C ALA A 127 25.93 33.98 -15.93
N GLY A 128 26.59 33.70 -17.06
CA GLY A 128 25.94 33.37 -18.33
C GLY A 128 25.70 31.87 -18.51
N CYS A 129 24.91 31.53 -19.52
CA CYS A 129 24.68 30.14 -19.91
C CYS A 129 25.97 29.53 -20.46
N PRO A 130 26.33 28.31 -20.04
CA PRO A 130 27.40 27.57 -20.67
C PRO A 130 27.16 27.41 -22.18
N PRO A 131 28.22 27.34 -23.00
CA PRO A 131 28.10 27.22 -24.44
C PRO A 131 27.43 25.89 -24.81
N ARG A 132 26.55 25.92 -25.81
CA ARG A 132 25.92 24.71 -26.34
C ARG A 132 26.96 23.75 -26.93
N PRO A 133 26.71 22.43 -26.91
CA PRO A 133 27.62 21.46 -27.49
C PRO A 133 27.72 21.62 -29.02
N ASP A 134 28.81 21.12 -29.60
CA ASP A 134 28.97 21.07 -31.05
C ASP A 134 28.10 19.96 -31.65
N HIS A 135 27.03 20.36 -32.35
CA HIS A 135 26.07 19.44 -32.97
C HIS A 135 26.66 18.69 -34.19
N SER A 136 27.87 19.03 -34.67
CA SER A 136 28.55 18.26 -35.71
C SER A 136 28.89 16.82 -35.25
N GLN A 137 28.96 16.59 -33.93
CA GLN A 137 29.16 15.27 -33.32
C GLN A 137 27.85 14.46 -33.15
N GLY A 138 26.74 14.95 -33.72
CA GLY A 138 25.40 14.39 -33.58
C GLY A 138 24.70 14.84 -32.29
N TYR A 139 23.68 14.09 -31.88
CA TYR A 139 22.95 14.37 -30.64
C TYR A 139 23.78 13.96 -29.42
N VAL A 140 24.33 14.95 -28.73
CA VAL A 140 25.16 14.80 -27.52
C VAL A 140 24.67 15.75 -26.44
N TRP A 141 24.82 15.36 -25.18
CA TRP A 141 24.53 16.20 -24.03
C TRP A 141 25.82 16.70 -23.39
N PRO A 142 25.87 17.99 -23.00
CA PRO A 142 27.01 18.55 -22.33
C PRO A 142 26.97 18.26 -20.82
N LEU A 143 28.08 17.78 -20.30
CA LEU A 143 28.38 17.66 -18.87
C LEU A 143 29.24 18.87 -18.48
N TYR A 144 28.60 19.99 -18.19
CA TYR A 144 29.35 21.20 -17.83
C TYR A 144 30.09 20.98 -16.49
N ALA A 145 31.41 21.15 -16.52
CA ALA A 145 32.30 20.94 -15.39
C ALA A 145 32.13 21.94 -14.22
N SER A 146 31.15 22.83 -14.34
CA SER A 146 30.80 23.85 -13.35
C SER A 146 29.47 23.55 -12.64
N TYR A 147 28.83 22.42 -12.93
CA TYR A 147 27.61 22.04 -12.23
C TYR A 147 27.96 21.53 -10.83
N ASP A 148 27.43 22.24 -9.84
CA ASP A 148 27.40 21.83 -8.44
C ASP A 148 25.96 21.76 -7.94
N ILE A 149 25.71 20.96 -6.91
CA ILE A 149 24.41 20.87 -6.23
C ILE A 149 24.37 21.90 -5.12
N PHE A 150 23.28 22.65 -5.07
CA PHE A 150 23.03 23.69 -4.09
C PHE A 150 21.74 23.43 -3.33
N LYS A 151 21.68 23.95 -2.10
CA LYS A 151 20.48 24.00 -1.27
C LYS A 151 20.05 25.43 -1.03
N THR A 152 18.76 25.71 -1.04
CA THR A 152 18.19 27.02 -0.69
C THR A 152 16.87 26.86 0.07
N SER A 153 16.39 27.95 0.67
CA SER A 153 15.04 27.96 1.26
C SER A 153 13.99 27.84 0.16
N ALA A 154 12.92 27.07 0.42
CA ALA A 154 11.75 27.01 -0.45
C ALA A 154 11.06 28.37 -0.59
N ALA A 155 11.27 29.29 0.36
CA ALA A 155 10.82 30.69 0.30
C ALA A 155 11.61 31.56 -0.70
N GLY A 156 12.73 31.06 -1.22
CA GLY A 156 13.74 31.82 -1.93
C GLY A 156 14.82 32.33 -0.96
N GLY A 157 16.04 32.48 -1.47
CA GLY A 157 17.19 32.91 -0.68
C GLY A 157 18.52 32.57 -1.36
N PRO A 158 19.65 33.07 -0.83
CA PRO A 158 20.96 32.74 -1.37
C PRO A 158 21.22 31.22 -1.21
N PRO A 159 21.60 30.52 -2.30
CA PRO A 159 21.91 29.10 -2.23
C PRO A 159 23.24 28.85 -1.48
N VAL A 160 23.33 27.68 -0.85
CA VAL A 160 24.54 27.15 -0.21
C VAL A 160 24.99 25.90 -0.99
N PRO A 161 26.27 25.77 -1.36
CA PRO A 161 26.77 24.58 -2.05
C PRO A 161 26.71 23.34 -1.15
N LEU A 162 26.27 22.22 -1.70
CA LEU A 162 26.39 20.88 -1.12
C LEU A 162 27.56 20.11 -1.74
N THR A 163 27.92 20.44 -2.99
CA THR A 163 29.10 19.92 -3.66
C THR A 163 30.03 21.05 -4.08
N ASN A 164 31.29 20.70 -4.33
CA ASN A 164 32.31 21.58 -4.88
C ASN A 164 33.34 20.80 -5.72
N THR A 165 32.95 19.63 -6.23
CA THR A 165 33.90 18.73 -6.88
C THR A 165 34.07 19.14 -8.34
N PRO A 166 35.31 19.17 -8.87
CA PRO A 166 35.52 19.50 -10.27
C PRO A 166 34.78 18.50 -11.18
N GLY A 167 33.91 19.00 -12.04
CA GLY A 167 33.14 18.16 -12.95
C GLY A 167 31.66 18.47 -12.92
N TYR A 168 30.87 17.44 -13.18
CA TYR A 168 29.42 17.49 -13.26
C TYR A 168 28.85 16.83 -12.01
N ASP A 169 28.23 17.61 -11.12
CA ASP A 169 27.39 17.13 -10.01
C ASP A 169 25.95 17.63 -10.26
N ALA A 170 25.06 16.72 -10.65
CA ALA A 170 23.67 17.07 -10.95
C ALA A 170 22.71 15.86 -10.84
N GLU A 171 21.51 15.99 -11.40
CA GLU A 171 20.49 14.92 -11.42
C GLU A 171 20.13 14.43 -10.02
N ALA A 172 20.08 15.36 -9.06
CA ALA A 172 19.90 15.06 -7.65
C ALA A 172 18.43 14.80 -7.28
N THR A 173 18.17 13.72 -6.55
CA THR A 173 16.86 13.35 -6.01
C THR A 173 17.00 13.00 -4.52
N VAL A 174 15.88 13.01 -3.80
CA VAL A 174 15.89 12.95 -2.33
C VAL A 174 15.13 11.73 -1.83
N CYS A 175 15.72 11.01 -0.87
CA CYS A 175 15.03 9.95 -0.14
C CYS A 175 13.94 10.55 0.79
N PRO A 176 12.66 10.14 0.65
CA PRO A 176 11.57 10.60 1.51
C PRO A 176 11.72 10.27 3.00
N VAL A 177 12.50 9.25 3.36
CA VAL A 177 12.60 8.74 4.74
C VAL A 177 13.63 9.51 5.57
N ASP A 178 14.85 9.65 5.07
CA ASP A 178 15.97 10.24 5.82
C ASP A 178 16.47 11.57 5.24
N GLY A 179 16.01 11.95 4.04
CA GLY A 179 16.43 13.16 3.34
C GLY A 179 17.80 13.09 2.68
N SER A 180 18.45 11.92 2.66
CA SER A 180 19.68 11.70 1.90
C SER A 180 19.47 11.93 0.40
N ILE A 181 20.53 12.31 -0.28
CA ILE A 181 20.50 12.79 -1.66
C ILE A 181 21.21 11.77 -2.54
N LEU A 182 20.52 11.27 -3.56
CA LEU A 182 21.07 10.49 -4.67
C LEU A 182 21.36 11.44 -5.82
N PHE A 183 22.52 11.35 -6.43
CA PHE A 183 22.90 12.25 -7.52
C PHE A 183 23.92 11.62 -8.46
N THR A 184 24.11 12.24 -9.63
CA THR A 184 25.03 11.78 -10.66
C THR A 184 26.31 12.61 -10.62
N SER A 185 27.47 11.94 -10.68
CA SER A 185 28.76 12.62 -10.70
C SER A 185 29.79 11.97 -11.62
N VAL A 186 30.67 12.79 -12.19
CA VAL A 186 31.87 12.34 -12.94
C VAL A 186 33.16 12.33 -12.12
N ARG A 187 33.08 12.55 -10.81
CA ARG A 187 34.26 12.80 -9.95
C ARG A 187 35.32 11.69 -9.96
N ASP A 188 34.93 10.45 -10.25
CA ASP A 188 35.84 9.30 -10.33
C ASP A 188 36.15 8.87 -11.76
N GLY A 189 35.93 9.75 -12.75
CA GLY A 189 36.32 9.56 -14.14
C GLY A 189 35.28 8.86 -15.04
N ASP A 190 34.16 8.41 -14.48
CA ASP A 190 32.97 7.96 -15.20
C ASP A 190 31.71 8.58 -14.59
N LEU A 191 30.60 8.64 -15.34
CA LEU A 191 29.30 9.08 -14.82
C LEU A 191 28.68 7.98 -13.94
N GLU A 192 28.63 8.25 -12.64
CA GLU A 192 28.21 7.28 -11.64
C GLU A 192 27.20 7.87 -10.68
N LEU A 193 26.42 7.00 -10.03
CA LEU A 193 25.52 7.38 -8.95
C LEU A 193 26.27 7.46 -7.62
N TYR A 194 25.95 8.49 -6.86
CA TYR A 194 26.46 8.74 -5.52
C TYR A 194 25.32 9.07 -4.57
N ARG A 195 25.50 8.73 -3.30
CA ARG A 195 24.63 9.13 -2.20
C ARG A 195 25.40 10.02 -1.23
N MET A 196 24.74 11.04 -0.70
CA MET A 196 25.27 11.88 0.37
C MET A 196 24.17 12.20 1.39
N ASP A 197 24.56 12.66 2.57
CA ASP A 197 23.63 13.18 3.56
C ASP A 197 23.00 14.50 3.08
N LYS A 198 21.88 14.89 3.70
CA LYS A 198 21.14 16.12 3.36
C LYS A 198 21.93 17.43 3.52
N ASP A 199 23.07 17.38 4.19
CA ASP A 199 24.00 18.49 4.39
C ASP A 199 25.23 18.43 3.47
N GLY A 200 25.31 17.45 2.56
CA GLY A 200 26.39 17.25 1.61
C GLY A 200 27.55 16.38 2.11
N GLN A 201 27.47 15.86 3.35
CA GLN A 201 28.53 15.01 3.91
C GLN A 201 28.37 13.53 3.54
N ASN A 202 29.34 12.72 3.93
CA ASN A 202 29.31 11.25 3.84
C ASN A 202 29.00 10.73 2.43
N VAL A 203 29.70 11.28 1.44
CA VAL A 203 29.48 10.88 0.05
C VAL A 203 29.99 9.47 -0.22
N VAL A 204 29.14 8.62 -0.77
CA VAL A 204 29.43 7.22 -1.14
C VAL A 204 29.06 6.97 -2.60
N ARG A 205 29.94 6.31 -3.34
CA ARG A 205 29.69 5.85 -4.72
C ARG A 205 28.86 4.56 -4.71
N LEU A 206 27.82 4.48 -5.53
CA LEU A 206 26.89 3.33 -5.60
C LEU A 206 27.11 2.46 -6.83
N THR A 207 27.53 3.03 -7.96
CA THR A 207 27.75 2.32 -9.23
C THR A 207 29.22 2.39 -9.63
N SER A 208 29.70 1.43 -10.43
CA SER A 208 31.11 1.41 -10.89
C SER A 208 31.33 0.71 -12.24
N THR A 209 30.25 0.47 -12.99
CA THR A 209 30.33 -0.29 -14.25
C THR A 209 30.50 0.69 -15.40
N PRO A 210 31.50 0.51 -16.28
CA PRO A 210 31.77 1.47 -17.35
C PRO A 210 30.53 1.82 -18.20
N GLY A 211 30.27 3.12 -18.33
CA GLY A 211 29.12 3.66 -19.04
C GLY A 211 28.40 4.75 -18.26
N TYR A 212 27.39 5.36 -18.90
CA TYR A 212 26.53 6.33 -18.23
C TYR A 212 25.71 5.63 -17.14
N ASP A 213 25.76 6.10 -15.89
CA ASP A 213 24.80 5.84 -14.83
C ASP A 213 24.31 7.20 -14.27
N GLY A 214 23.00 7.49 -14.41
CA GLY A 214 22.48 8.77 -13.97
C GLY A 214 20.97 8.83 -13.81
N GLY A 215 20.46 9.94 -13.28
CA GLY A 215 19.03 10.22 -13.14
C GLY A 215 18.30 9.24 -12.23
N GLY A 216 18.93 8.90 -11.09
CA GLY A 216 18.43 7.90 -10.17
C GLY A 216 17.37 8.42 -9.19
N PHE A 217 16.44 7.56 -8.79
CA PHE A 217 15.37 7.84 -7.83
C PHE A 217 15.21 6.73 -6.80
N PHE A 218 14.94 7.10 -5.55
CA PHE A 218 14.52 6.16 -4.51
C PHE A 218 13.08 5.71 -4.69
N ASN A 219 12.77 4.48 -4.27
CA ASN A 219 11.39 4.09 -3.97
C ASN A 219 10.92 4.72 -2.65
N ARG A 220 9.62 4.58 -2.33
CA ARG A 220 8.97 5.31 -1.22
C ARG A 220 9.58 5.05 0.16
N ASP A 221 10.07 3.85 0.42
CA ASP A 221 10.70 3.49 1.69
C ASP A 221 12.24 3.59 1.66
N CYS A 222 12.80 4.09 0.54
CA CYS A 222 14.23 4.20 0.28
C CYS A 222 15.02 2.90 0.44
N THR A 223 14.39 1.75 0.23
CA THR A 223 15.07 0.45 0.22
C THR A 223 15.70 0.14 -1.14
N LYS A 224 15.20 0.75 -2.22
CA LYS A 224 15.67 0.54 -3.59
C LYS A 224 15.87 1.85 -4.35
N ILE A 225 16.69 1.77 -5.39
CA ILE A 225 16.87 2.83 -6.38
C ILE A 225 16.54 2.31 -7.78
N VAL A 226 16.05 3.20 -8.63
CA VAL A 226 15.91 3.00 -10.09
C VAL A 226 16.66 4.10 -10.81
N TRP A 227 17.32 3.79 -11.92
CA TRP A 227 18.03 4.78 -12.72
C TRP A 227 18.15 4.35 -14.18
N ARG A 228 18.64 5.26 -15.02
CA ARG A 228 18.93 4.98 -16.44
C ARG A 228 20.42 4.76 -16.62
N ALA A 229 20.79 3.77 -17.44
CA ALA A 229 22.19 3.43 -17.66
C ALA A 229 22.49 2.92 -19.06
N SER A 230 23.76 3.03 -19.46
CA SER A 230 24.32 2.35 -20.63
C SER A 230 25.44 1.40 -20.22
N ARG A 231 25.61 0.30 -20.97
CA ARG A 231 26.70 -0.67 -20.78
C ARG A 231 27.46 -0.88 -22.10
N PRO A 232 28.11 0.17 -22.65
CA PRO A 232 28.78 0.05 -23.94
C PRO A 232 30.00 -0.87 -23.85
N THR A 233 30.29 -1.57 -24.96
CA THR A 233 31.48 -2.42 -25.10
C THR A 233 32.17 -2.18 -26.44
N GLY A 234 33.43 -2.58 -26.58
CA GLY A 234 34.19 -2.43 -27.83
C GLY A 234 34.25 -0.99 -28.32
N ASP A 235 33.97 -0.77 -29.61
CA ASP A 235 34.02 0.56 -30.24
C ASP A 235 33.04 1.56 -29.61
N ALA A 236 31.89 1.09 -29.09
CA ALA A 236 30.93 1.95 -28.41
C ALA A 236 31.48 2.47 -27.08
N LEU A 237 32.25 1.65 -26.36
CA LEU A 237 32.90 2.08 -25.12
C LEU A 237 34.00 3.11 -25.41
N ALA A 238 34.76 2.90 -26.49
CA ALA A 238 35.78 3.87 -26.92
C ALA A 238 35.16 5.22 -27.32
N ASP A 239 34.03 5.23 -28.04
CA ASP A 239 33.31 6.46 -28.37
C ASP A 239 32.76 7.16 -27.11
N TYR A 240 32.17 6.39 -26.19
CA TYR A 240 31.69 6.90 -24.91
C TYR A 240 32.82 7.60 -24.13
N GLN A 241 33.96 6.94 -23.94
CA GLN A 241 35.12 7.50 -23.24
C GLN A 241 35.69 8.74 -23.95
N ARG A 242 35.73 8.74 -25.29
CA ARG A 242 36.17 9.89 -26.10
C ARG A 242 35.25 11.10 -25.90
N LEU A 243 33.94 10.90 -25.86
CA LEU A 243 32.96 11.96 -25.61
C LEU A 243 33.05 12.45 -24.16
N LEU A 244 33.16 11.52 -23.20
CA LEU A 244 33.24 11.86 -21.78
C LEU A 244 34.47 12.74 -21.47
N ALA A 245 35.61 12.45 -22.10
CA ALA A 245 36.82 13.28 -21.98
C ALA A 245 36.66 14.72 -22.52
N GLN A 246 35.62 14.97 -23.32
CA GLN A 246 35.25 16.30 -23.81
C GLN A 246 34.11 16.92 -22.98
N GLY A 247 33.66 16.27 -21.91
CA GLY A 247 32.48 16.67 -21.14
C GLY A 247 31.19 16.46 -21.94
N LEU A 248 31.10 15.39 -22.72
CA LEU A 248 29.94 15.06 -23.56
C LEU A 248 29.50 13.62 -23.34
N VAL A 249 28.21 13.35 -23.51
CA VAL A 249 27.67 11.98 -23.57
C VAL A 249 26.62 11.83 -24.65
N ARG A 250 26.41 10.59 -25.10
CA ARG A 250 25.38 10.25 -26.09
C ARG A 250 24.24 9.47 -25.42
N PRO A 251 23.09 10.09 -25.16
CA PRO A 251 21.99 9.52 -24.37
C PRO A 251 21.00 8.72 -25.23
N THR A 252 21.47 8.06 -26.31
CA THR A 252 20.55 7.49 -27.32
C THR A 252 20.05 6.09 -27.00
N LYS A 253 20.77 5.35 -26.14
CA LYS A 253 20.44 3.98 -25.73
C LYS A 253 20.70 3.86 -24.23
N LEU A 254 19.65 4.04 -23.45
CA LEU A 254 19.71 3.98 -21.99
C LEU A 254 18.60 3.06 -21.52
N GLU A 255 18.98 2.03 -20.76
CA GLU A 255 18.09 1.06 -20.17
C GLU A 255 17.91 1.37 -18.69
N LEU A 256 16.80 0.93 -18.11
CA LEU A 256 16.52 1.10 -16.70
C LEU A 256 17.18 -0.02 -15.89
N TYR A 257 17.71 0.35 -14.74
CA TYR A 257 18.26 -0.57 -13.76
C TYR A 257 17.65 -0.32 -12.40
N VAL A 258 17.56 -1.38 -11.59
CA VAL A 258 17.11 -1.35 -10.20
C VAL A 258 18.17 -2.01 -9.32
N ALA A 259 18.38 -1.47 -8.13
CA ALA A 259 19.28 -1.99 -7.11
C ALA A 259 18.71 -1.74 -5.72
N ASN A 260 19.32 -2.37 -4.70
CA ASN A 260 19.17 -1.92 -3.32
C ASN A 260 19.72 -0.49 -3.18
N ALA A 261 19.23 0.27 -2.21
CA ALA A 261 19.60 1.68 -2.02
C ALA A 261 21.07 1.92 -1.62
N ASP A 262 21.82 0.85 -1.32
CA ASP A 262 23.27 0.87 -1.12
C ASP A 262 24.07 0.56 -2.40
N GLY A 263 23.40 0.36 -3.53
CA GLY A 263 24.00 0.02 -4.83
C GLY A 263 24.18 -1.48 -5.07
N SER A 264 23.90 -2.34 -4.09
CA SER A 264 23.98 -3.80 -4.25
C SER A 264 22.83 -4.39 -5.07
N ASP A 265 23.03 -5.60 -5.62
CA ASP A 265 22.03 -6.33 -6.42
C ASP A 265 21.47 -5.55 -7.62
N ALA A 266 22.33 -4.80 -8.32
CA ALA A 266 21.97 -4.10 -9.54
C ALA A 266 21.51 -5.06 -10.64
N GLN A 267 20.32 -4.82 -11.19
CA GLN A 267 19.69 -5.61 -12.25
C GLN A 267 19.12 -4.69 -13.33
N GLN A 268 19.28 -5.09 -14.59
CA GLN A 268 18.65 -4.42 -15.71
C GLN A 268 17.18 -4.80 -15.80
N VAL A 269 16.31 -3.80 -15.96
CA VAL A 269 14.85 -3.96 -15.97
C VAL A 269 14.30 -3.88 -17.39
N THR A 270 14.83 -3.00 -18.23
CA THR A 270 14.37 -2.83 -19.61
C THR A 270 15.38 -3.36 -20.63
N TYR A 271 14.87 -3.79 -21.79
CA TYR A 271 15.65 -4.28 -22.93
C TYR A 271 15.05 -3.74 -24.23
N LEU A 272 14.92 -2.41 -24.32
CA LEU A 272 14.15 -1.74 -25.36
C LEU A 272 15.00 -1.32 -26.56
N ASP A 273 16.32 -1.29 -26.42
CA ASP A 273 17.26 -0.72 -27.41
C ASP A 273 16.91 0.73 -27.79
N ALA A 274 16.34 1.44 -26.83
CA ALA A 274 15.75 2.77 -26.95
C ALA A 274 16.32 3.70 -25.88
N ALA A 275 15.93 4.98 -25.93
CA ALA A 275 16.21 5.91 -24.84
C ALA A 275 15.11 5.76 -23.77
N SER A 276 15.48 5.37 -22.56
CA SER A 276 14.59 5.34 -21.39
C SER A 276 15.05 6.41 -20.38
N PHE A 277 14.18 7.37 -20.08
CA PHE A 277 14.49 8.55 -19.29
C PHE A 277 13.55 8.74 -18.10
N ALA A 278 14.06 9.46 -17.09
CA ALA A 278 13.31 9.90 -15.91
C ALA A 278 12.45 8.77 -15.29
N PRO A 279 13.06 7.64 -14.91
CA PRO A 279 12.32 6.58 -14.24
C PRO A 279 11.84 7.05 -12.87
N TYR A 280 10.62 6.72 -12.50
CA TYR A 280 10.06 7.05 -11.20
C TYR A 280 9.21 5.89 -10.67
N TRP A 281 9.25 5.67 -9.36
CA TRP A 281 8.48 4.60 -8.73
C TRP A 281 7.01 4.97 -8.59
N PHE A 282 6.13 4.00 -8.78
CA PHE A 282 4.76 4.09 -8.29
C PHE A 282 4.78 4.10 -6.74
N PRO A 283 4.08 5.03 -6.06
CA PRO A 283 4.18 5.17 -4.60
C PRO A 283 3.75 3.93 -3.79
N ASN A 284 2.90 3.07 -4.37
CA ASN A 284 2.24 1.97 -3.66
C ASN A 284 2.48 0.59 -4.31
N ARG A 285 3.35 0.50 -5.33
CA ARG A 285 3.58 -0.73 -6.11
C ARG A 285 5.04 -0.86 -6.47
N ASN A 286 5.51 -2.09 -6.67
CA ASN A 286 6.85 -2.38 -7.19
C ASN A 286 6.89 -2.21 -8.72
N ARG A 287 6.49 -1.01 -9.19
CA ARG A 287 6.33 -0.66 -10.61
C ARG A 287 7.00 0.70 -10.86
N ILE A 288 7.46 0.89 -12.08
CA ILE A 288 8.24 2.05 -12.52
C ILE A 288 7.51 2.69 -13.70
N ILE A 289 7.33 4.02 -13.67
CA ILE A 289 6.91 4.82 -14.83
C ILE A 289 8.13 5.55 -15.39
N PHE A 290 8.23 5.68 -16.70
CA PHE A 290 9.38 6.29 -17.38
C PHE A 290 8.98 6.86 -18.74
N SER A 291 9.84 7.66 -19.34
CA SER A 291 9.65 8.17 -20.71
C SER A 291 10.53 7.38 -21.68
N SER A 292 9.98 6.96 -22.82
CA SER A 292 10.77 6.27 -23.85
C SER A 292 10.27 6.49 -25.26
N ASN A 293 11.21 6.44 -26.21
CA ASN A 293 10.93 6.44 -27.65
C ASN A 293 10.82 5.03 -28.27
N TYR A 294 10.70 3.99 -27.44
CA TYR A 294 10.57 2.59 -27.88
C TYR A 294 9.43 2.35 -28.89
N GLY A 295 8.34 3.11 -28.79
CA GLY A 295 7.17 2.99 -29.68
C GLY A 295 7.31 3.65 -31.06
N ASP A 296 8.37 4.43 -31.29
CA ASP A 296 8.56 5.20 -32.52
C ASP A 296 9.76 4.69 -33.34
N PRO A 297 9.54 4.10 -34.53
CA PRO A 297 10.61 3.67 -35.42
C PRO A 297 11.57 4.79 -35.86
N GLN A 298 11.15 6.07 -35.78
CA GLN A 298 11.99 7.22 -36.09
C GLN A 298 12.78 7.72 -34.87
N GLY A 299 12.46 7.23 -33.66
CA GLY A 299 13.12 7.54 -32.40
C GLY A 299 12.96 8.98 -31.92
N ARG A 300 11.97 9.73 -32.41
CA ARG A 300 11.74 11.15 -32.10
C ARG A 300 10.55 11.38 -31.17
N GLU A 301 9.54 10.51 -31.21
CA GLU A 301 8.40 10.59 -30.31
C GLU A 301 8.73 9.89 -29.00
N PHE A 302 8.38 10.52 -27.87
CA PHE A 302 8.55 9.96 -26.54
C PHE A 302 7.20 9.88 -25.87
N GLU A 303 6.89 8.72 -25.32
CA GLU A 303 5.71 8.49 -24.52
C GLU A 303 6.07 8.05 -23.11
N LEU A 304 5.11 8.14 -22.21
CA LEU A 304 5.22 7.51 -20.91
C LEU A 304 4.93 6.02 -21.04
N TRP A 305 5.75 5.21 -20.39
CA TRP A 305 5.65 3.76 -20.27
C TRP A 305 5.72 3.38 -18.79
N ALA A 306 5.13 2.25 -18.43
CA ALA A 306 5.25 1.64 -17.12
C ALA A 306 5.76 0.20 -17.25
N ILE A 307 6.52 -0.27 -16.27
CA ILE A 307 7.04 -1.64 -16.21
C ILE A 307 7.18 -2.07 -14.76
N ASP A 308 6.94 -3.34 -14.46
CA ASP A 308 7.23 -3.88 -13.14
C ASP A 308 8.74 -3.94 -12.90
N ALA A 309 9.17 -3.80 -11.64
CA ALA A 309 10.60 -3.72 -11.33
C ALA A 309 11.37 -5.03 -11.55
N ASP A 310 10.67 -6.12 -11.88
CA ASP A 310 11.27 -7.38 -12.35
C ASP A 310 11.39 -7.46 -13.89
N GLY A 311 11.00 -6.40 -14.61
CA GLY A 311 11.05 -6.30 -16.05
C GLY A 311 9.81 -6.84 -16.77
N THR A 312 8.76 -7.24 -16.06
CA THR A 312 7.50 -7.70 -16.64
C THR A 312 6.46 -6.59 -16.79
N ASP A 313 5.33 -6.89 -17.42
CA ASP A 313 4.17 -5.98 -17.55
C ASP A 313 4.48 -4.59 -18.12
N LEU A 314 5.27 -4.55 -19.20
CA LEU A 314 5.53 -3.34 -19.96
C LEU A 314 4.23 -2.80 -20.59
N GLU A 315 3.89 -1.57 -20.26
CA GLU A 315 2.65 -0.91 -20.65
C GLU A 315 2.96 0.49 -21.21
N ARG A 316 2.29 0.87 -22.30
CA ARG A 316 2.31 2.25 -22.81
C ARG A 316 1.22 3.07 -22.11
N ILE A 317 1.58 4.18 -21.50
CA ILE A 317 0.68 5.04 -20.71
C ILE A 317 0.14 6.21 -21.53
N THR A 318 0.97 6.85 -22.36
CA THR A 318 0.55 8.01 -23.17
C THR A 318 0.58 7.77 -24.68
N PHE A 319 -0.26 8.53 -25.39
CA PHE A 319 -0.52 8.35 -26.84
C PHE A 319 -0.55 9.69 -27.59
N SER A 320 -0.08 10.77 -26.96
CA SER A 320 0.00 12.06 -27.64
C SER A 320 1.23 12.10 -28.56
N PRO A 321 1.12 12.63 -29.79
CA PRO A 321 2.27 12.87 -30.64
C PRO A 321 3.27 13.84 -29.99
N GLY A 322 4.54 13.69 -30.32
CA GLY A 322 5.63 14.55 -29.84
C GLY A 322 6.31 13.99 -28.59
N PHE A 323 6.42 14.80 -27.55
CA PHE A 323 7.10 14.44 -26.30
C PHE A 323 6.10 14.38 -25.15
N ASP A 324 6.12 13.28 -24.41
CA ASP A 324 5.64 13.14 -23.04
C ASP A 324 6.79 12.57 -22.19
N GLY A 325 7.17 13.28 -21.12
CA GLY A 325 8.29 12.85 -20.28
C GLY A 325 8.30 13.42 -18.88
N PHE A 326 9.35 13.08 -18.13
CA PHE A 326 9.56 13.47 -16.74
C PHE A 326 8.36 13.18 -15.81
N PRO A 327 7.84 11.93 -15.78
CA PRO A 327 6.69 11.57 -14.96
C PRO A 327 7.03 11.54 -13.48
N MET A 328 6.22 12.19 -12.65
CA MET A 328 6.40 12.28 -11.20
C MET A 328 5.06 12.14 -10.47
N PHE A 329 4.89 11.08 -9.68
CA PHE A 329 3.68 10.91 -8.85
C PHE A 329 3.67 11.88 -7.67
N SER A 330 2.48 12.35 -7.29
CA SER A 330 2.27 13.02 -6.01
C SER A 330 2.53 12.05 -4.85
N PRO A 331 2.89 12.53 -3.65
CA PRO A 331 3.23 11.66 -2.50
C PRO A 331 2.13 10.67 -2.10
N ASP A 332 0.87 11.01 -2.34
CA ASP A 332 -0.30 10.16 -2.10
C ASP A 332 -0.62 9.22 -3.28
N GLY A 333 0.04 9.39 -4.42
CA GLY A 333 -0.18 8.63 -5.66
C GLY A 333 -1.46 9.00 -6.42
N SER A 334 -2.21 10.01 -5.99
CA SER A 334 -3.50 10.37 -6.61
C SER A 334 -3.34 11.19 -7.89
N ARG A 335 -2.15 11.76 -8.14
CA ARG A 335 -1.87 12.61 -9.29
C ARG A 335 -0.50 12.30 -9.91
N LEU A 336 -0.38 12.58 -11.20
CA LEU A 336 0.89 12.52 -11.93
C LEU A 336 1.18 13.90 -12.53
N ALA A 337 2.37 14.43 -12.26
CA ALA A 337 2.93 15.55 -13.01
C ALA A 337 3.81 15.01 -14.14
N PHE A 338 3.75 15.61 -15.33
CA PHE A 338 4.60 15.25 -16.46
C PHE A 338 4.75 16.44 -17.39
N SER A 339 5.76 16.41 -18.27
CA SER A 339 6.01 17.44 -19.27
C SER A 339 5.58 16.96 -20.64
N SER A 340 4.97 17.83 -21.44
CA SER A 340 4.42 17.45 -22.73
C SER A 340 4.39 18.58 -23.76
N ASN A 341 4.42 18.20 -25.05
CA ASN A 341 4.12 19.10 -26.19
C ASN A 341 2.64 19.04 -26.63
N ARG A 342 1.76 18.33 -25.91
CA ARG A 342 0.36 18.09 -26.33
C ARG A 342 -0.51 19.33 -26.54
N ALA A 343 -0.12 20.48 -26.01
CA ALA A 343 -0.82 21.76 -26.15
C ALA A 343 -0.02 22.78 -26.96
N THR A 344 0.94 22.32 -27.76
CA THR A 344 1.84 23.18 -28.53
C THR A 344 1.28 23.40 -29.93
N ALA A 345 1.26 24.65 -30.39
CA ALA A 345 0.80 24.99 -31.73
C ALA A 345 1.70 24.36 -32.81
N GLU A 346 1.14 24.07 -33.98
CA GLU A 346 1.91 23.53 -35.11
C GLU A 346 3.07 24.47 -35.48
N GLY A 347 4.29 23.90 -35.57
CA GLY A 347 5.52 24.66 -35.83
C GLY A 347 6.13 25.36 -34.62
N ALA A 348 5.50 25.30 -33.44
CA ALA A 348 6.11 25.67 -32.17
C ALA A 348 6.75 24.44 -31.50
N HIS A 349 7.58 24.70 -30.49
CA HIS A 349 8.38 23.68 -29.80
C HIS A 349 8.25 23.75 -28.28
N ASP A 350 7.20 24.42 -27.78
CA ASP A 350 7.03 24.59 -26.33
C ASP A 350 6.83 23.25 -25.62
N THR A 351 7.50 23.07 -24.49
CA THR A 351 7.29 21.97 -23.55
C THR A 351 6.67 22.52 -22.27
N ASN A 352 5.55 21.96 -21.83
CA ASN A 352 4.81 22.46 -20.67
C ASN A 352 4.59 21.37 -19.62
N VAL A 353 4.47 21.78 -18.35
CA VAL A 353 4.10 20.89 -17.25
C VAL A 353 2.58 20.73 -17.21
N PHE A 354 2.15 19.49 -17.05
CA PHE A 354 0.77 19.08 -16.87
C PHE A 354 0.63 18.27 -15.58
N VAL A 355 -0.56 18.33 -14.99
CA VAL A 355 -0.96 17.48 -13.86
C VAL A 355 -2.25 16.76 -14.24
N VAL A 356 -2.30 15.46 -14.02
CA VAL A 356 -3.51 14.64 -14.16
C VAL A 356 -3.86 14.01 -12.81
N GLY A 357 -5.14 13.77 -12.58
CA GLY A 357 -5.57 12.73 -11.65
C GLY A 357 -5.17 11.38 -12.20
N TRP A 358 -4.55 10.55 -11.37
CA TRP A 358 -4.15 9.20 -11.74
C TRP A 358 -5.24 8.20 -11.36
N LEU A 359 -5.79 7.52 -12.35
CA LEU A 359 -6.72 6.41 -12.18
C LEU A 359 -5.90 5.13 -12.05
N ASP A 360 -5.86 4.61 -10.85
CA ASP A 360 -5.09 3.42 -10.50
C ASP A 360 -5.83 2.15 -10.96
N GLY A 361 -6.06 2.02 -12.27
CA GLY A 361 -6.83 0.92 -12.87
C GLY A 361 -8.27 0.84 -12.34
N ILE A 362 -8.82 1.93 -11.81
CA ILE A 362 -10.26 2.03 -11.60
C ILE A 362 -10.85 2.49 -12.94
N LEU A 363 -11.17 1.49 -13.77
CA LEU A 363 -12.14 1.45 -14.87
C LEU A 363 -11.55 0.74 -16.11
N GLU A 364 -12.04 -0.49 -16.30
CA GLU A 364 -11.84 -1.45 -17.41
C GLU A 364 -10.51 -2.23 -17.44
N GLY A 365 -10.58 -3.56 -17.27
CA GLY A 365 -9.49 -4.47 -17.62
C GLY A 365 -9.16 -5.60 -16.65
N GLN A 366 -9.47 -5.47 -15.35
CA GLN A 366 -9.45 -6.64 -14.47
C GLN A 366 -10.76 -7.41 -14.64
N ALA A 367 -10.70 -8.73 -14.85
CA ALA A 367 -11.89 -9.53 -14.62
C ALA A 367 -12.35 -9.23 -13.18
N PRO A 368 -13.66 -9.18 -12.90
CA PRO A 368 -14.15 -9.07 -11.52
C PRO A 368 -13.46 -10.07 -10.57
N ALA A 369 -13.05 -11.22 -11.12
CA ALA A 369 -12.21 -12.21 -10.47
C ALA A 369 -10.85 -11.67 -10.00
N ASP A 370 -10.08 -10.92 -10.79
CA ASP A 370 -8.73 -10.47 -10.40
C ASP A 370 -8.78 -9.43 -9.29
N ARG A 371 -9.76 -8.51 -9.36
CA ARG A 371 -10.03 -7.54 -8.30
C ARG A 371 -10.43 -8.25 -7.01
N VAL A 372 -11.34 -9.22 -7.11
CA VAL A 372 -11.77 -10.03 -5.97
C VAL A 372 -10.60 -10.85 -5.43
N MET A 373 -9.77 -11.44 -6.29
CA MET A 373 -8.62 -12.23 -5.89
C MET A 373 -7.57 -11.39 -5.19
N ARG A 374 -7.30 -10.15 -5.62
CA ARG A 374 -6.40 -9.26 -4.89
C ARG A 374 -6.94 -8.93 -3.49
N ASP A 375 -8.21 -8.54 -3.42
CA ASP A 375 -8.84 -8.16 -2.16
C ASP A 375 -8.93 -9.38 -1.21
N VAL A 376 -9.25 -10.57 -1.74
CA VAL A 376 -9.24 -11.84 -1.01
C VAL A 376 -7.84 -12.24 -0.58
N SER A 377 -6.83 -12.15 -1.46
CA SER A 377 -5.44 -12.47 -1.14
C SER A 377 -4.90 -11.58 -0.02
N TRP A 378 -5.27 -10.29 0.01
CA TRP A 378 -4.88 -9.38 1.07
C TRP A 378 -5.58 -9.72 2.40
N LEU A 379 -6.90 -9.96 2.37
CA LEU A 379 -7.67 -10.34 3.56
C LEU A 379 -7.27 -11.72 4.12
N ALA A 380 -6.86 -12.63 3.25
CA ALA A 380 -6.43 -13.98 3.57
C ALA A 380 -4.89 -14.11 3.69
N ASP A 381 -4.16 -13.01 3.75
CA ASP A 381 -2.71 -13.05 3.91
C ASP A 381 -2.34 -13.55 5.33
N PRO A 382 -1.40 -14.51 5.48
CA PRO A 382 -0.94 -14.98 6.78
C PRO A 382 -0.48 -13.89 7.74
N GLN A 383 0.02 -12.75 7.23
CA GLN A 383 0.41 -11.59 8.04
C GLN A 383 -0.77 -10.99 8.81
N ARG A 384 -2.02 -11.18 8.35
CA ARG A 384 -3.22 -10.78 9.10
C ARG A 384 -3.55 -11.73 10.26
N GLY A 385 -2.72 -12.75 10.51
CA GLY A 385 -2.85 -13.66 11.65
C GLY A 385 -4.19 -14.39 11.71
N GLY A 386 -4.86 -14.56 10.56
CA GLY A 386 -6.19 -15.14 10.43
C GLY A 386 -7.33 -14.34 11.08
N ARG A 387 -7.14 -13.04 11.35
CA ARG A 387 -8.20 -12.08 11.73
C ARG A 387 -9.06 -12.51 12.92
N GLY A 388 -8.43 -13.10 13.94
CA GLY A 388 -9.10 -13.48 15.18
C GLY A 388 -9.63 -12.27 15.96
N THR A 389 -10.72 -12.44 16.70
CA THR A 389 -11.32 -11.41 17.54
C THR A 389 -10.28 -10.79 18.49
N GLY A 390 -10.08 -9.47 18.41
CA GLY A 390 -9.12 -8.72 19.23
C GLY A 390 -7.66 -8.76 18.76
N THR A 391 -7.37 -9.33 17.58
CA THR A 391 -6.01 -9.36 17.00
C THR A 391 -5.67 -8.09 16.22
N ALA A 392 -4.37 -7.84 16.00
CA ALA A 392 -3.90 -6.74 15.15
C ALA A 392 -4.40 -6.88 13.70
N GLY A 393 -4.36 -8.09 13.13
CA GLY A 393 -4.83 -8.33 11.77
C GLY A 393 -6.33 -8.11 11.58
N LEU A 394 -7.15 -8.31 12.62
CA LEU A 394 -8.55 -7.90 12.60
C LEU A 394 -8.68 -6.36 12.54
N ALA A 395 -7.89 -5.63 13.32
CA ALA A 395 -7.90 -4.16 13.31
C ALA A 395 -7.43 -3.59 11.96
N GLU A 396 -6.44 -4.21 11.34
CA GLU A 396 -5.97 -3.84 9.99
C GLU A 396 -7.05 -4.09 8.93
N ALA A 397 -7.74 -5.24 8.99
CA ALA A 397 -8.85 -5.55 8.10
C ALA A 397 -10.01 -4.56 8.26
N ARG A 398 -10.34 -4.17 9.50
CA ARG A 398 -11.31 -3.12 9.83
C ARG A 398 -10.96 -1.80 9.15
N ASP A 399 -9.71 -1.35 9.29
CA ASP A 399 -9.27 -0.06 8.76
C ASP A 399 -9.23 -0.07 7.23
N TRP A 400 -8.75 -1.17 6.65
CA TRP A 400 -8.79 -1.39 5.20
C TRP A 400 -10.22 -1.34 4.65
N LEU A 401 -11.18 -1.98 5.30
CA LEU A 401 -12.60 -1.93 4.90
C LEU A 401 -13.19 -0.52 5.01
N GLY A 402 -12.82 0.25 6.03
CA GLY A 402 -13.21 1.66 6.15
C GLY A 402 -12.75 2.48 4.94
N THR A 403 -11.51 2.28 4.50
CA THR A 403 -10.97 2.90 3.29
C THR A 403 -11.72 2.44 2.04
N ARG A 404 -11.97 1.12 1.88
CA ARG A 404 -12.71 0.59 0.73
C ARG A 404 -14.14 1.11 0.66
N PHE A 405 -14.82 1.25 1.80
CA PHE A 405 -16.16 1.81 1.86
C PHE A 405 -16.19 3.26 1.37
N ALA A 406 -15.18 4.05 1.74
CA ALA A 406 -15.03 5.41 1.23
C ALA A 406 -14.76 5.44 -0.29
N GLU A 407 -13.86 4.59 -0.77
CA GLU A 407 -13.49 4.51 -2.20
C GLU A 407 -14.68 4.13 -3.10
N ILE A 408 -15.57 3.25 -2.66
CA ILE A 408 -16.78 2.87 -3.42
C ILE A 408 -17.95 3.84 -3.22
N GLY A 409 -17.73 4.96 -2.52
CA GLY A 409 -18.70 6.06 -2.38
C GLY A 409 -19.75 5.86 -1.29
N LEU A 410 -19.54 4.96 -0.32
CA LEU A 410 -20.43 4.88 0.84
C LEU A 410 -20.19 6.06 1.77
N ALA A 411 -21.25 6.59 2.36
CA ALA A 411 -21.14 7.55 3.45
C ALA A 411 -20.96 6.79 4.79
N PRO A 412 -20.23 7.35 5.77
CA PRO A 412 -20.09 6.72 7.08
C PRO A 412 -21.42 6.59 7.82
N ALA A 413 -21.61 5.48 8.55
CA ALA A 413 -22.82 5.21 9.34
C ALA A 413 -22.52 4.62 10.74
N GLY A 414 -21.24 4.54 11.12
CA GLY A 414 -20.82 4.15 12.47
C GLY A 414 -20.90 5.33 13.46
N SER A 415 -20.75 5.02 14.76
CA SER A 415 -20.63 6.06 15.80
C SER A 415 -19.27 6.77 15.78
N GLN A 416 -18.28 6.21 15.09
CA GLN A 416 -16.95 6.78 14.86
C GLN A 416 -16.59 6.66 13.37
N GLY A 417 -17.13 7.55 12.53
CA GLY A 417 -16.94 7.45 11.09
C GLY A 417 -17.58 6.18 10.54
N PHE A 418 -16.81 5.33 9.84
CA PHE A 418 -17.30 4.02 9.39
C PHE A 418 -17.36 2.99 10.52
N LEU A 419 -16.83 3.27 11.71
CA LEU A 419 -16.69 2.30 12.78
C LEU A 419 -17.82 2.39 13.80
N GLN A 420 -18.35 1.24 14.21
CA GLN A 420 -19.26 1.09 15.35
C GLN A 420 -18.62 0.13 16.37
N PRO A 421 -17.87 0.65 17.36
CA PRO A 421 -17.19 -0.18 18.35
C PRO A 421 -18.15 -0.88 19.32
N PHE A 422 -17.78 -2.09 19.74
CA PHE A 422 -18.48 -2.89 20.76
C PHE A 422 -17.50 -3.79 21.53
N GLU A 423 -17.87 -4.18 22.74
CA GLU A 423 -17.07 -5.12 23.54
C GLU A 423 -17.40 -6.57 23.22
N VAL A 424 -16.36 -7.39 23.09
CA VAL A 424 -16.44 -8.82 22.87
C VAL A 424 -15.59 -9.56 23.89
N THR A 425 -16.08 -10.69 24.39
CA THR A 425 -15.28 -11.58 25.24
C THR A 425 -14.34 -12.36 24.33
N THR A 426 -13.03 -12.20 24.51
CA THR A 426 -12.00 -12.91 23.73
C THR A 426 -11.50 -14.17 24.43
N LYS A 427 -11.68 -14.24 25.75
CA LYS A 427 -11.24 -15.37 26.56
C LYS A 427 -12.08 -15.46 27.84
N VAL A 428 -12.25 -16.67 28.36
CA VAL A 428 -12.84 -16.91 29.68
C VAL A 428 -11.88 -17.74 30.49
N THR A 429 -11.63 -17.34 31.74
CA THR A 429 -10.80 -18.09 32.67
C THR A 429 -11.58 -18.47 33.92
N SER A 430 -11.14 -19.53 34.59
CA SER A 430 -11.68 -19.88 35.91
C SER A 430 -11.10 -18.92 36.95
N GLY A 431 -11.97 -18.21 37.64
CA GLY A 431 -11.61 -17.37 38.77
C GLY A 431 -11.28 -18.18 40.03
N PRO A 432 -10.68 -17.52 41.03
CA PRO A 432 -10.18 -18.17 42.25
C PRO A 432 -11.29 -18.72 43.15
N ALA A 433 -12.55 -18.28 42.97
CA ALA A 433 -13.67 -18.76 43.78
C ALA A 433 -14.28 -20.08 43.24
N THR A 434 -13.86 -20.54 42.08
CA THR A 434 -14.27 -21.83 41.50
C THR A 434 -13.88 -22.98 42.44
N SER A 435 -14.87 -23.75 42.89
CA SER A 435 -14.67 -24.85 43.82
C SER A 435 -15.79 -25.88 43.78
N LEU A 436 -15.45 -27.13 44.07
CA LEU A 436 -16.40 -28.22 44.23
C LEU A 436 -16.10 -28.92 45.55
N THR A 437 -17.15 -29.10 46.35
CA THR A 437 -17.10 -29.88 47.59
C THR A 437 -18.12 -31.00 47.51
N LEU A 438 -17.69 -32.24 47.71
CA LEU A 438 -18.54 -33.43 47.72
C LEU A 438 -18.43 -34.12 49.08
N GLY A 439 -19.54 -34.24 49.80
CA GLY A 439 -19.55 -34.88 51.13
C GLY A 439 -18.64 -34.22 52.17
N GLY A 440 -18.29 -32.93 51.97
CA GLY A 440 -17.35 -32.19 52.82
C GLY A 440 -15.91 -32.13 52.31
N GLU A 441 -15.57 -32.91 51.28
CA GLU A 441 -14.22 -32.93 50.71
C GLU A 441 -14.13 -32.09 49.44
N LYS A 442 -13.04 -31.33 49.31
CA LYS A 442 -12.77 -30.53 48.10
C LYS A 442 -12.31 -31.44 46.97
N VAL A 443 -12.93 -31.29 45.80
CA VAL A 443 -12.66 -32.10 44.62
C VAL A 443 -12.16 -31.21 43.48
N PRO A 444 -11.05 -31.57 42.81
CA PRO A 444 -10.61 -30.86 41.60
C PRO A 444 -11.68 -30.90 40.51
N LEU A 445 -11.88 -29.77 39.84
CA LEU A 445 -12.87 -29.63 38.78
C LEU A 445 -12.32 -28.80 37.62
N THR A 446 -12.96 -28.91 36.47
CA THR A 446 -12.79 -27.98 35.35
C THR A 446 -14.17 -27.43 34.97
N PRO A 447 -14.39 -26.11 35.02
CA PRO A 447 -15.64 -25.51 34.56
C PRO A 447 -15.93 -25.86 33.10
N LEU A 448 -17.20 -26.04 32.76
CA LEU A 448 -17.61 -26.30 31.38
C LEU A 448 -17.87 -24.99 30.63
N SER A 449 -17.50 -24.95 29.35
CA SER A 449 -17.96 -23.93 28.41
C SER A 449 -19.51 -23.94 28.40
N GLY A 450 -20.14 -22.78 28.52
CA GLY A 450 -21.60 -22.64 28.69
C GLY A 450 -22.12 -22.59 30.11
N SER A 451 -21.28 -22.84 31.12
CA SER A 451 -21.64 -22.65 32.53
C SER A 451 -21.87 -21.17 32.84
N VAL A 452 -22.65 -20.89 33.90
CA VAL A 452 -22.69 -19.55 34.53
C VAL A 452 -21.79 -19.47 35.75
N SER A 453 -21.33 -18.26 36.03
CA SER A 453 -20.85 -17.92 37.37
C SER A 453 -22.01 -18.01 38.37
N GLY A 454 -21.80 -18.75 39.46
CA GLY A 454 -22.84 -18.97 40.45
C GLY A 454 -22.51 -20.12 41.38
N GLU A 455 -23.41 -20.36 42.34
CA GLU A 455 -23.28 -21.45 43.30
C GLU A 455 -24.53 -22.33 43.26
N ALA A 456 -24.30 -23.64 43.20
CA ALA A 456 -25.31 -24.67 43.35
C ALA A 456 -24.95 -25.51 44.57
N SER A 457 -25.85 -25.56 45.56
CA SER A 457 -25.67 -26.35 46.78
C SER A 457 -26.88 -27.25 46.97
N GLY A 458 -26.65 -28.55 47.19
CA GLY A 458 -27.76 -29.49 47.36
C GLY A 458 -27.36 -30.96 47.30
N ARG A 459 -28.38 -31.82 47.29
CA ARG A 459 -28.18 -33.26 47.12
C ARG A 459 -27.75 -33.56 45.69
N LEU A 460 -26.93 -34.58 45.54
CA LEU A 460 -26.54 -35.10 44.24
C LEU A 460 -27.51 -36.19 43.77
N VAL A 461 -27.81 -36.21 42.48
CA VAL A 461 -28.57 -37.28 41.81
C VAL A 461 -27.88 -37.71 40.53
N PHE A 462 -27.89 -39.01 40.25
CA PHE A 462 -27.30 -39.54 39.03
C PHE A 462 -28.38 -39.71 37.96
N ALA A 463 -28.13 -39.17 36.77
CA ALA A 463 -29.05 -39.22 35.62
C ALA A 463 -28.34 -39.78 34.39
N GLY A 464 -27.72 -40.96 34.52
CA GLY A 464 -27.14 -41.70 33.38
C GLY A 464 -26.18 -40.85 32.54
N TYR A 465 -26.49 -40.70 31.25
CA TYR A 465 -25.76 -39.85 30.32
C TYR A 465 -26.38 -38.45 30.18
N GLY A 466 -27.43 -38.11 30.92
CA GLY A 466 -28.08 -36.80 30.86
C GLY A 466 -28.88 -36.57 29.58
N ILE A 467 -29.34 -37.62 28.92
CA ILE A 467 -30.01 -37.55 27.62
C ILE A 467 -31.53 -37.66 27.77
N VAL A 468 -32.27 -36.80 27.07
CA VAL A 468 -33.72 -36.95 26.84
C VAL A 468 -34.00 -36.75 25.36
N ASP A 469 -34.14 -37.85 24.62
CA ASP A 469 -34.24 -37.85 23.16
C ASP A 469 -35.27 -38.88 22.68
N GLU A 470 -36.34 -38.38 22.05
CA GLU A 470 -37.45 -39.22 21.59
C GLU A 470 -37.03 -40.18 20.46
N LYS A 471 -36.12 -39.75 19.59
CA LYS A 471 -35.65 -40.51 18.41
C LYS A 471 -34.90 -41.78 18.82
N SER A 472 -34.02 -41.67 19.81
CA SER A 472 -33.28 -42.81 20.38
C SER A 472 -34.05 -43.54 21.49
N GLY A 473 -35.16 -42.98 21.97
CA GLY A 473 -35.96 -43.52 23.07
C GLY A 473 -35.30 -43.41 24.45
N ILE A 474 -34.21 -42.63 24.56
CA ILE A 474 -33.44 -42.47 25.80
C ILE A 474 -34.04 -41.34 26.63
N ASP A 475 -34.30 -41.62 27.90
CA ASP A 475 -34.77 -40.66 28.90
C ASP A 475 -34.12 -40.97 30.24
N ASP A 476 -32.90 -40.46 30.42
CA ASP A 476 -32.08 -40.68 31.61
C ASP A 476 -32.64 -39.99 32.88
N TYR A 477 -33.60 -39.08 32.70
CA TYR A 477 -34.26 -38.38 33.79
C TYR A 477 -35.55 -39.08 34.24
N ARG A 478 -35.95 -40.16 33.57
CA ARG A 478 -37.11 -40.96 33.96
C ARG A 478 -36.97 -41.48 35.39
N GLY A 479 -37.80 -40.97 36.29
CA GLY A 479 -37.76 -41.33 37.71
C GLY A 479 -36.64 -40.66 38.51
N VAL A 480 -35.91 -39.71 37.93
CA VAL A 480 -34.89 -38.90 38.61
C VAL A 480 -35.48 -37.55 38.99
N ASP A 481 -35.57 -37.27 40.30
CA ASP A 481 -35.95 -35.94 40.79
C ASP A 481 -34.71 -35.02 40.76
N ALA A 482 -34.58 -34.22 39.70
CA ALA A 482 -33.47 -33.28 39.50
C ALA A 482 -33.72 -31.89 40.12
N LYS A 483 -34.95 -31.59 40.56
CA LYS A 483 -35.34 -30.24 40.98
C LYS A 483 -34.49 -29.74 42.16
N ASN A 484 -33.83 -28.60 41.99
CA ASN A 484 -32.96 -27.95 42.98
C ASN A 484 -31.80 -28.85 43.47
N LYS A 485 -31.35 -29.79 42.65
CA LYS A 485 -30.24 -30.71 42.95
C LYS A 485 -29.08 -30.53 42.00
N ILE A 486 -27.92 -31.05 42.40
CA ILE A 486 -26.77 -31.15 41.51
C ILE A 486 -26.87 -32.48 40.77
N VAL A 487 -27.04 -32.42 39.45
CA VAL A 487 -27.15 -33.63 38.63
C VAL A 487 -25.76 -34.09 38.24
N VAL A 488 -25.52 -35.41 38.34
CA VAL A 488 -24.29 -36.08 37.92
C VAL A 488 -24.59 -36.90 36.68
N VAL A 489 -23.82 -36.71 35.61
CA VAL A 489 -23.99 -37.43 34.34
C VAL A 489 -22.66 -37.93 33.79
N ARG A 490 -22.72 -38.91 32.89
CA ARG A 490 -21.56 -39.36 32.11
C ARG A 490 -21.30 -38.42 30.92
N ARG A 491 -20.02 -38.20 30.61
CA ARG A 491 -19.53 -37.29 29.55
C ARG A 491 -20.03 -37.64 28.14
N PHE A 492 -19.94 -38.91 27.74
CA PHE A 492 -20.22 -39.33 26.36
C PHE A 492 -21.68 -39.76 26.15
N VAL A 493 -21.92 -40.76 25.31
CA VAL A 493 -23.24 -41.36 25.06
C VAL A 493 -23.19 -42.88 25.30
N PRO A 494 -24.33 -43.56 25.45
CA PRO A 494 -24.37 -45.02 25.40
C PRO A 494 -23.80 -45.54 24.07
N LYS A 495 -23.16 -46.71 24.08
CA LYS A 495 -22.56 -47.32 22.88
C LYS A 495 -23.56 -47.62 21.76
N THR A 496 -24.85 -47.68 22.08
CA THR A 496 -25.94 -47.85 21.11
C THR A 496 -26.21 -46.60 20.27
N VAL A 497 -25.77 -45.43 20.73
CA VAL A 497 -25.88 -44.16 20.00
C VAL A 497 -24.60 -43.96 19.20
N THR A 498 -24.73 -43.82 17.88
CA THR A 498 -23.58 -43.71 16.96
C THR A 498 -23.77 -42.56 15.97
N GLY A 499 -22.71 -42.23 15.22
CA GLY A 499 -22.77 -41.24 14.15
C GLY A 499 -23.10 -39.83 14.64
N GLU A 500 -23.94 -39.12 13.89
CA GLU A 500 -24.34 -37.74 14.16
C GLU A 500 -25.10 -37.59 15.49
N ASP A 501 -25.96 -38.56 15.83
CA ASP A 501 -26.70 -38.56 17.10
C ASP A 501 -25.74 -38.69 18.30
N ALA A 502 -24.63 -39.40 18.17
CA ALA A 502 -23.62 -39.48 19.24
C ALA A 502 -22.92 -38.14 19.49
N ARG A 503 -22.65 -37.36 18.43
CA ARG A 503 -22.08 -36.03 18.54
C ARG A 503 -23.07 -35.06 19.19
N ARG A 504 -24.31 -35.03 18.70
CA ARG A 504 -25.38 -34.16 19.20
C ARG A 504 -25.73 -34.44 20.66
N LEU A 505 -25.92 -35.71 21.03
CA LEU A 505 -26.35 -36.11 22.38
C LEU A 505 -25.18 -36.17 23.38
N GLY A 506 -23.96 -36.31 22.88
CA GLY A 506 -22.73 -36.27 23.67
C GLY A 506 -22.26 -34.86 24.00
N ASP A 507 -22.82 -33.85 23.32
CA ASP A 507 -22.48 -32.45 23.55
C ASP A 507 -22.78 -32.01 25.00
N LEU A 508 -21.86 -31.24 25.57
CA LEU A 508 -21.94 -30.85 26.98
C LEU A 508 -22.94 -29.71 27.22
N TYR A 509 -23.15 -28.83 26.23
CA TYR A 509 -24.20 -27.80 26.29
C TYR A 509 -25.57 -28.45 26.28
N TYR A 510 -25.79 -29.44 25.42
CA TYR A 510 -27.01 -30.23 25.37
C TYR A 510 -27.34 -30.82 26.75
N LYS A 511 -26.37 -31.47 27.41
CA LYS A 511 -26.56 -32.05 28.76
C LYS A 511 -26.85 -30.98 29.81
N GLY A 512 -26.17 -29.84 29.76
CA GLY A 512 -26.46 -28.68 30.61
C GLY A 512 -27.89 -28.17 30.45
N PHE A 513 -28.32 -27.98 29.20
CA PHE A 513 -29.67 -27.54 28.86
C PHE A 513 -30.75 -28.53 29.33
N VAL A 514 -30.54 -29.82 29.09
CA VAL A 514 -31.46 -30.87 29.57
C VAL A 514 -31.54 -30.86 31.10
N ALA A 515 -30.39 -30.81 31.80
CA ALA A 515 -30.37 -30.74 33.26
C ALA A 515 -31.15 -29.54 33.80
N ARG A 516 -30.95 -28.35 33.21
CA ARG A 516 -31.71 -27.15 33.57
C ARG A 516 -33.20 -27.31 33.33
N ARG A 517 -33.60 -27.84 32.16
CA ARG A 517 -35.02 -28.08 31.82
C ARG A 517 -35.68 -29.04 32.81
N GLN A 518 -34.91 -29.96 33.39
CA GLN A 518 -35.36 -30.90 34.43
C GLN A 518 -35.30 -30.28 35.86
N GLY A 519 -34.92 -29.01 35.97
CA GLY A 519 -34.90 -28.25 37.23
C GLY A 519 -33.63 -28.37 38.05
N ALA A 520 -32.53 -28.87 37.47
CA ALA A 520 -31.25 -28.96 38.16
C ALA A 520 -30.74 -27.57 38.61
N ALA A 521 -30.14 -27.52 39.80
CA ALA A 521 -29.43 -26.34 40.29
C ALA A 521 -27.99 -26.27 39.78
N GLY A 522 -27.38 -27.41 39.45
CA GLY A 522 -26.02 -27.50 38.92
C GLY A 522 -25.76 -28.84 38.22
N LEU A 523 -24.67 -28.92 37.46
CA LEU A 523 -24.28 -30.12 36.70
C LEU A 523 -22.84 -30.52 36.98
N ILE A 524 -22.63 -31.82 37.23
CA ILE A 524 -21.31 -32.44 37.28
C ILE A 524 -21.24 -33.52 36.20
N VAL A 525 -20.30 -33.37 35.28
CA VAL A 525 -19.99 -34.35 34.25
C VAL A 525 -18.81 -35.21 34.70
N VAL A 526 -18.87 -36.51 34.42
CA VAL A 526 -17.80 -37.45 34.75
C VAL A 526 -17.43 -38.25 33.50
N ASP A 527 -16.13 -38.34 33.19
CA ASP A 527 -15.61 -39.30 32.21
C ASP A 527 -15.59 -40.72 32.82
N ALA A 528 -16.77 -41.32 32.92
CA ALA A 528 -16.96 -42.69 33.37
C ALA A 528 -17.62 -43.49 32.24
N PRO A 529 -16.86 -44.09 31.32
CA PRO A 529 -17.43 -44.97 30.30
C PRO A 529 -17.84 -46.31 30.91
N GLU A 530 -18.80 -46.98 30.28
CA GLU A 530 -19.18 -48.34 30.68
C GLU A 530 -18.27 -49.38 29.98
N PRO A 531 -17.79 -50.41 30.70
CA PRO A 531 -16.98 -51.47 30.10
C PRO A 531 -17.75 -52.17 28.97
N SER A 532 -17.05 -52.66 27.93
CA SER A 532 -17.69 -53.38 26.82
C SER A 532 -18.10 -54.80 27.24
N ALA A 533 -17.26 -55.45 28.04
CA ALA A 533 -17.53 -56.67 28.76
C ALA A 533 -16.90 -56.61 30.17
N LYS A 534 -17.31 -57.53 31.04
CA LYS A 534 -16.78 -57.64 32.40
C LYS A 534 -15.31 -58.06 32.34
N GLY A 535 -14.40 -57.15 32.71
CA GLY A 535 -12.94 -57.39 32.71
C GLY A 535 -12.16 -56.60 31.64
N ASP A 536 -12.84 -55.89 30.75
CA ASP A 536 -12.17 -55.05 29.76
C ASP A 536 -11.49 -53.84 30.41
N ALA A 537 -10.32 -53.50 29.91
CA ALA A 537 -9.67 -52.23 30.23
C ALA A 537 -10.55 -51.06 29.77
N LEU A 538 -10.73 -50.07 30.63
CA LEU A 538 -11.40 -48.82 30.25
C LEU A 538 -10.51 -48.04 29.28
N PRO A 539 -11.08 -47.30 28.32
CA PRO A 539 -10.31 -46.41 27.46
C PRO A 539 -9.64 -45.33 28.32
N ASP A 540 -8.55 -44.75 27.82
CA ASP A 540 -7.89 -43.62 28.48
C ASP A 540 -8.88 -42.48 28.77
N GLU A 541 -8.64 -41.73 29.84
CA GLU A 541 -9.47 -40.58 30.18
C GLU A 541 -9.23 -39.45 29.18
N ALA A 542 -10.29 -38.98 28.54
CA ALA A 542 -10.17 -37.95 27.52
C ALA A 542 -9.83 -36.60 28.18
N PRO A 543 -8.97 -35.78 27.56
CA PRO A 543 -8.65 -34.46 28.10
C PRO A 543 -9.92 -33.62 28.26
N PHE A 544 -9.98 -32.81 29.32
CA PHE A 544 -11.12 -31.94 29.56
C PHE A 544 -11.18 -30.82 28.53
N PRO A 545 -12.39 -30.44 28.08
CA PRO A 545 -12.53 -29.36 27.13
C PRO A 545 -12.04 -28.04 27.76
N PRO A 546 -11.31 -27.20 27.02
CA PRO A 546 -10.94 -25.87 27.49
C PRO A 546 -12.17 -24.97 27.63
N LEU A 547 -12.06 -23.92 28.45
CA LEU A 547 -13.04 -22.84 28.48
C LEU A 547 -12.95 -22.03 27.19
N LEU A 548 -14.02 -22.02 26.42
CA LEU A 548 -14.13 -21.25 25.18
C LEU A 548 -14.82 -19.91 25.45
N ALA A 549 -14.40 -18.88 24.73
CA ALA A 549 -15.07 -17.57 24.74
C ALA A 549 -16.41 -17.63 23.98
N ASP A 550 -16.42 -18.42 22.90
CA ASP A 550 -17.58 -18.67 22.06
C ASP A 550 -18.48 -19.68 22.79
N GLY A 551 -19.74 -19.30 22.99
CA GLY A 551 -20.67 -20.14 23.73
C GLY A 551 -20.91 -19.69 25.17
N LEU A 552 -21.09 -18.38 25.38
CA LEU A 552 -22.09 -17.86 26.32
C LEU A 552 -23.54 -18.24 25.89
N GLY A 553 -23.71 -19.41 25.28
CA GLY A 553 -24.98 -20.14 25.23
C GLY A 553 -25.21 -20.66 26.64
N ASP A 554 -25.91 -19.84 27.41
CA ASP A 554 -26.11 -20.05 28.83
C ASP A 554 -26.84 -21.38 29.10
N SER A 555 -26.13 -22.41 29.59
CA SER A 555 -26.79 -23.61 30.13
C SER A 555 -27.66 -23.26 31.33
N GLY A 556 -27.46 -22.06 31.89
CA GLY A 556 -28.29 -21.42 32.88
C GLY A 556 -28.09 -21.96 34.28
N LEU A 557 -26.98 -22.68 34.50
CA LEU A 557 -26.61 -23.29 35.78
C LEU A 557 -25.08 -23.44 35.89
N PRO A 558 -24.52 -23.48 37.12
CA PRO A 558 -23.12 -23.85 37.34
C PRO A 558 -22.85 -25.29 36.90
N ALA A 559 -21.86 -25.48 36.02
CA ALA A 559 -21.52 -26.79 35.45
C ALA A 559 -19.99 -27.02 35.42
N ALA A 560 -19.59 -28.26 35.74
CA ALA A 560 -18.19 -28.68 35.73
C ALA A 560 -18.02 -30.12 35.28
N ILE A 561 -16.81 -30.45 34.82
CA ILE A 561 -16.32 -31.82 34.66
C ILE A 561 -15.32 -32.15 35.77
N ILE A 562 -15.36 -33.40 36.24
CA ILE A 562 -14.37 -33.96 37.18
C ILE A 562 -13.77 -35.24 36.61
N SER A 563 -12.61 -35.61 37.15
CA SER A 563 -11.91 -36.80 36.70
C SER A 563 -12.64 -38.09 37.03
N ARG A 564 -12.36 -39.13 36.25
CA ARG A 564 -12.83 -40.49 36.45
C ARG A 564 -12.50 -40.98 37.86
N ALA A 565 -11.30 -40.66 38.35
CA ALA A 565 -10.85 -41.01 39.69
C ALA A 565 -11.75 -40.40 40.78
N ALA A 566 -12.16 -39.14 40.62
CA ALA A 566 -13.05 -38.46 41.57
C ALA A 566 -14.52 -38.85 41.40
N GLY A 567 -14.97 -39.04 40.16
CA GLY A 567 -16.38 -39.21 39.83
C GLY A 567 -16.90 -40.65 39.82
N THR A 568 -16.06 -41.65 39.58
CA THR A 568 -16.51 -43.06 39.59
C THR A 568 -17.02 -43.51 40.97
N PRO A 569 -16.29 -43.27 42.08
CA PRO A 569 -16.79 -43.61 43.42
C PRO A 569 -18.08 -42.84 43.77
N LEU A 570 -18.21 -41.60 43.29
CA LEU A 570 -19.41 -40.81 43.44
C LEU A 570 -20.61 -41.46 42.74
N ILE A 571 -20.47 -41.83 41.47
CA ILE A 571 -21.53 -42.49 40.69
C ILE A 571 -21.96 -43.80 41.37
N GLU A 572 -21.01 -44.62 41.82
CA GLU A 572 -21.33 -45.87 42.52
C GLU A 572 -22.10 -45.66 43.83
N ARG A 573 -21.79 -44.59 44.57
CA ARG A 573 -22.54 -44.21 45.79
C ARG A 573 -23.96 -43.78 45.44
N LEU A 574 -24.14 -43.01 44.37
CA LEU A 574 -25.44 -42.53 43.91
C LEU A 574 -26.31 -43.66 43.36
N LEU A 575 -25.73 -44.62 42.63
CA LEU A 575 -26.41 -45.85 42.18
C LEU A 575 -26.90 -46.71 43.36
N ARG A 576 -26.13 -46.75 44.45
CA ARG A 576 -26.54 -47.36 45.73
C ARG A 576 -27.52 -46.50 46.54
N ARG A 577 -28.05 -45.41 45.96
CA ARG A 577 -28.99 -44.45 46.59
C ARG A 577 -28.45 -43.78 47.85
N SER A 578 -27.11 -43.69 47.99
CA SER A 578 -26.48 -42.97 49.10
C SER A 578 -26.78 -41.48 49.00
N ARG A 579 -27.09 -40.84 50.13
CA ARG A 579 -27.27 -39.38 50.17
C ARG A 579 -25.90 -38.71 50.17
N VAL A 580 -25.57 -38.02 49.08
CA VAL A 580 -24.36 -37.19 48.98
C VAL A 580 -24.80 -35.73 48.84
N GLN A 581 -24.24 -34.87 49.68
CA GLN A 581 -24.39 -33.42 49.57
C GLN A 581 -23.19 -32.86 48.84
N GLY A 582 -23.38 -31.76 48.12
CA GLY A 582 -22.27 -31.02 47.55
C GLY A 582 -22.60 -29.57 47.28
N THR A 583 -21.53 -28.82 47.05
CA THR A 583 -21.55 -27.41 46.68
C THR A 583 -20.63 -27.25 45.48
N LEU A 584 -21.20 -26.79 44.37
CA LEU A 584 -20.50 -26.44 43.15
C LEU A 584 -20.54 -24.92 42.99
N LYS A 585 -19.38 -24.29 43.04
CA LYS A 585 -19.22 -22.86 42.78
C LYS A 585 -18.39 -22.69 41.52
N ILE A 586 -18.94 -21.96 40.56
CA ILE A 586 -18.26 -21.59 39.33
C ILE A 586 -18.06 -20.08 39.34
N ASP A 587 -16.84 -19.66 39.06
CA ASP A 587 -16.43 -18.28 38.91
C ASP A 587 -15.75 -18.15 37.54
N LEU A 588 -16.43 -17.54 36.58
CA LEU A 588 -15.91 -17.29 35.24
C LEU A 588 -15.52 -15.82 35.12
N VAL A 589 -14.27 -15.59 34.73
CA VAL A 589 -13.70 -14.25 34.54
C VAL A 589 -13.51 -14.03 33.04
N PRO A 590 -14.37 -13.22 32.39
CA PRO A 590 -14.22 -12.88 30.99
C PRO A 590 -13.11 -11.83 30.79
N GLU A 591 -12.27 -12.07 29.79
CA GLU A 591 -11.36 -11.08 29.23
C GLU A 591 -12.04 -10.48 28.00
N LYS A 592 -12.10 -9.15 27.94
CA LYS A 592 -12.79 -8.42 26.87
C LYS A 592 -11.82 -7.65 25.99
N ALA A 593 -12.14 -7.54 24.72
CA ALA A 593 -11.51 -6.64 23.78
C ALA A 593 -12.57 -5.76 23.10
N THR A 594 -12.13 -4.64 22.51
CA THR A 594 -12.98 -3.83 21.65
C THR A 594 -12.85 -4.31 20.21
N ALA A 595 -13.97 -4.73 19.61
CA ALA A 595 -14.11 -4.94 18.18
C ALA A 595 -14.94 -3.80 17.57
N SER A 596 -15.11 -3.76 16.25
CA SER A 596 -15.95 -2.73 15.61
C SER A 596 -16.69 -3.29 14.41
N ASN A 597 -17.97 -2.97 14.25
CA ASN A 597 -18.58 -3.15 12.93
C ASN A 597 -18.03 -2.07 12.00
N VAL A 598 -17.83 -2.40 10.72
CA VAL A 598 -17.59 -1.40 9.67
C VAL A 598 -18.90 -1.19 8.94
N VAL A 599 -19.44 0.03 8.98
CA VAL A 599 -20.80 0.36 8.54
C VAL A 599 -20.78 1.59 7.65
N GLY A 600 -21.20 1.39 6.40
CA GLY A 600 -21.44 2.45 5.42
C GLY A 600 -22.91 2.56 5.08
N ARG A 601 -23.33 3.70 4.54
CA ARG A 601 -24.67 3.91 4.02
C ARG A 601 -24.63 4.46 2.60
N LEU A 602 -25.54 3.98 1.77
CA LEU A 602 -25.79 4.50 0.44
C LEU A 602 -27.21 5.06 0.39
N ALA A 603 -27.33 6.36 0.16
CA ALA A 603 -28.62 7.01 0.00
C ALA A 603 -29.13 6.79 -1.43
N ALA A 604 -30.42 6.46 -1.57
CA ALA A 604 -31.05 6.39 -2.88
C ALA A 604 -31.08 7.79 -3.53
N THR A 605 -30.66 7.88 -4.79
CA THR A 605 -30.63 9.13 -5.58
C THR A 605 -31.76 9.20 -6.62
N GLY A 606 -32.72 8.27 -6.56
CA GLY A 606 -33.81 8.14 -7.53
C GLY A 606 -35.10 8.88 -7.13
N PRO A 607 -36.10 8.93 -8.04
CA PRO A 607 -37.33 9.71 -7.89
C PRO A 607 -38.37 9.13 -6.92
N SER A 608 -38.14 7.94 -6.35
CA SER A 608 -38.99 7.36 -5.30
C SER A 608 -38.50 7.79 -3.92
N ASP A 609 -39.44 8.19 -3.06
CA ASP A 609 -39.22 8.68 -1.69
C ASP A 609 -38.07 7.96 -0.97
N GLY A 610 -37.07 8.76 -0.56
CA GLY A 610 -35.72 8.32 -0.19
C GLY A 610 -35.64 7.05 0.68
N GLY A 611 -34.76 6.14 0.27
CA GLY A 611 -34.35 4.95 1.03
C GLY A 611 -32.85 4.97 1.33
N VAL A 612 -32.42 4.19 2.32
CA VAL A 612 -31.01 4.00 2.65
C VAL A 612 -30.67 2.52 2.63
N ILE A 613 -29.58 2.16 1.97
CA ILE A 613 -28.96 0.84 2.11
C ILE A 613 -27.85 0.99 3.14
N VAL A 614 -27.92 0.18 4.20
CA VAL A 614 -26.82 0.07 5.17
C VAL A 614 -25.98 -1.14 4.77
N VAL A 615 -24.70 -0.91 4.57
CA VAL A 615 -23.72 -1.93 4.20
C VAL A 615 -22.84 -2.17 5.41
N GLY A 616 -22.83 -3.42 5.89
CA GLY A 616 -21.90 -3.89 6.91
C GLY A 616 -20.87 -4.85 6.31
N ALA A 617 -19.75 -5.07 7.01
CA ALA A 617 -18.76 -6.08 6.66
C ALA A 617 -18.64 -7.15 7.75
N HIS A 618 -18.65 -8.42 7.35
CA HIS A 618 -18.27 -9.57 8.18
C HIS A 618 -16.82 -9.91 7.84
N TYR A 619 -15.88 -9.54 8.71
CA TYR A 619 -14.46 -9.49 8.37
C TYR A 619 -13.55 -10.15 9.40
N ASP A 620 -14.13 -10.56 10.52
CA ASP A 620 -13.55 -11.43 11.54
C ASP A 620 -13.45 -12.88 11.06
N HIS A 621 -12.59 -13.64 11.73
CA HIS A 621 -12.38 -15.05 11.47
C HIS A 621 -11.72 -15.75 12.69
N LEU A 622 -11.17 -16.96 12.50
CA LEU A 622 -10.77 -17.89 13.57
C LEU A 622 -9.37 -17.60 14.13
N GLY A 623 -8.67 -16.58 13.62
CA GLY A 623 -7.31 -16.27 14.05
C GLY A 623 -6.35 -17.40 13.72
N LEU A 624 -5.75 -18.01 14.74
CA LEU A 624 -4.82 -19.13 14.58
C LEU A 624 -5.51 -20.51 14.57
N GLY A 625 -6.84 -20.55 14.38
CA GLY A 625 -7.64 -21.76 14.41
C GLY A 625 -8.02 -22.20 15.83
N GLY A 626 -8.22 -23.50 16.02
CA GLY A 626 -8.59 -24.09 17.31
C GLY A 626 -9.77 -25.06 17.21
N PRO A 627 -10.39 -25.46 18.34
CA PRO A 627 -11.43 -26.48 18.37
C PRO A 627 -12.64 -26.20 17.47
N SER A 628 -12.91 -24.94 17.16
CA SER A 628 -13.99 -24.49 16.27
C SER A 628 -13.61 -24.49 14.79
N SER A 629 -12.36 -24.80 14.44
CA SER A 629 -11.91 -24.90 13.05
C SER A 629 -12.11 -26.30 12.46
N LEU A 630 -12.16 -26.40 11.13
CA LEU A 630 -12.14 -27.67 10.39
C LEU A 630 -10.80 -28.42 10.52
N ALA A 631 -9.76 -27.76 11.04
CA ALA A 631 -8.44 -28.32 11.32
C ALA A 631 -8.01 -28.08 12.78
N PRO A 632 -8.73 -28.62 13.78
CA PRO A 632 -8.62 -28.19 15.18
C PRO A 632 -7.29 -28.52 15.86
N GLY A 633 -6.45 -29.35 15.24
CA GLY A 633 -5.11 -29.69 15.70
C GLY A 633 -3.99 -28.78 15.17
N ILE A 634 -4.30 -27.81 14.31
CA ILE A 634 -3.32 -26.91 13.69
C ILE A 634 -3.42 -25.53 14.35
N GLN A 635 -2.29 -25.02 14.84
CA GLN A 635 -2.16 -23.62 15.29
C GLN A 635 -1.34 -22.82 14.28
N ALA A 636 -2.01 -22.28 13.28
CA ALA A 636 -1.45 -21.42 12.24
C ALA A 636 -2.52 -20.41 11.80
N PRO A 637 -2.15 -19.26 11.19
CA PRO A 637 -3.13 -18.34 10.63
C PRO A 637 -4.15 -19.08 9.77
N HIS A 638 -5.41 -19.00 10.16
CA HIS A 638 -6.50 -19.70 9.50
C HIS A 638 -6.96 -18.85 8.32
N LEU A 639 -6.62 -19.31 7.11
CA LEU A 639 -6.79 -18.56 5.88
C LEU A 639 -8.03 -19.07 5.14
N GLY A 640 -9.14 -18.34 5.24
CA GLY A 640 -10.36 -18.64 4.49
C GLY A 640 -11.43 -19.35 5.32
N ALA A 641 -12.70 -19.14 4.92
CA ALA A 641 -13.88 -19.41 5.73
C ALA A 641 -14.04 -20.89 6.10
N ASP A 642 -14.33 -21.14 7.38
CA ASP A 642 -14.83 -22.43 7.89
C ASP A 642 -16.36 -22.35 8.00
N ASP A 643 -17.01 -21.94 6.91
CA ASP A 643 -18.46 -21.89 6.80
C ASP A 643 -18.94 -23.24 6.24
N THR A 644 -19.48 -24.11 7.09
CA THR A 644 -20.21 -25.33 6.66
C THR A 644 -21.70 -25.13 6.66
#